data_AF-A0A935TRR8-F1
#
_entry.id   AF-A0A935TRR8-F1
#
_cell.length_a   1.000
_cell.length_b   1.000
_cell.length_c   1.000
_cell.angle_alpha   90.00
_cell.angle_beta   90.00
_cell.angle_gamma   90.00
#
_symmetry.space_group_name_H-M   'P 1'
#
loop_
_entity.id
_entity.type
_entity.pdbx_description
1 polymer ?
#
loop_
_entity_poly.entity_id
_entity_poly.type
_entity_poly.pdbx_seq_one_letter_code
_entity_poly.pdbx_strand_id
1 'polypeptide(L)'
;MKISIVIVNYNVCYFLEQVLWSIRRAAAEFPNDIEVIVIDNASTDGSVTYLQPIFREVNFIANSVNSGFSVANNQGIALAKGNFILLLNPDTVLNENTLKACLEFMDAHPKAGALGIRMIDGTGCLLPESKRGLPTPWVSFCKLLGLSSMFPKSKWLNGYYLGHLSYQQTHAIEVLSGAFMFIRKEALAQTGGFDEQFFMYGEDIDLSYRLLLSGWKNYYLHTPPIIHYKGESTKKGSLNYVRLFYRAMMLFANKHFANKQSKIFNFFINAAVYGSAGVAIFIRLLQRLAPFALDISLIYGGLYFIKGYWQNTVKIAEKITYLPQHMLINAPMYVIIWLLSVFFSGGYDTPWRAWRTVRGLLVGTVAISAIYGFLPETLRSSRAMIVLGMGWAVVAMLGWRWLIGYAGAKGFAQNTQAKNRLVVVGSLAEAQRALNLLHEAGAGTDVEILGYLLPEEEDSITTNNIQQLNFEATANDDDLNQNKKSGYNAKAANSHFGLPCLGSLQQLHRLVSLYRLNEIIFCAKDVTYSQIIEIMENISTNLAYKTLSPNGNVLVGSNSKNTSGDIYIAAKRYKLNQPHLVRNKRLFDLGFALLLLSLFAPLALFNGQIRFLFKQAVSVLSGKKTWVGYANALQPSILPKIKPGVLPLCSNEQLNNLNTAAKAQCNTLYALDYTPREDFRIIWRYIFR
;
A
#
# COMPACT_ATOMS: atom_id res chain seq x y z
N MET A 1 1.50 -23.19 32.36
CA MET A 1 1.81 -22.77 30.98
C MET A 1 1.37 -23.85 30.02
N LYS A 2 0.25 -23.62 29.31
CA LYS A 2 -0.28 -24.53 28.29
C LYS A 2 0.18 -24.16 26.90
N ILE A 3 0.24 -22.87 26.58
CA ILE A 3 0.57 -22.35 25.24
C ILE A 3 1.74 -21.37 25.32
N SER A 4 2.74 -21.56 24.46
CA SER A 4 3.72 -20.52 24.15
C SER A 4 3.45 -19.98 22.75
N ILE A 5 3.23 -18.67 22.62
CA ILE A 5 3.03 -18.01 21.35
C ILE A 5 4.35 -17.38 20.91
N VAL A 6 4.89 -17.81 19.78
CA VAL A 6 6.13 -17.30 19.20
C VAL A 6 5.78 -16.47 17.96
N ILE A 7 6.23 -15.22 17.96
CA ILE A 7 6.01 -14.27 16.87
C ILE A 7 7.36 -13.74 16.39
N VAL A 8 7.63 -13.86 15.09
CA VAL A 8 8.80 -13.22 14.46
C VAL A 8 8.36 -11.88 13.86
N ASN A 9 8.93 -10.78 14.33
CA ASN A 9 8.62 -9.43 13.87
C ASN A 9 9.70 -8.90 12.92
N TYR A 10 9.28 -8.23 11.84
CA TYR A 10 10.19 -7.48 10.96
C TYR A 10 9.47 -6.30 10.29
N ASN A 11 9.76 -5.08 10.78
CA ASN A 11 9.25 -3.80 10.25
C ASN A 11 7.71 -3.72 10.13
N VAL A 12 6.96 -4.25 11.09
CA VAL A 12 5.49 -4.23 11.12
C VAL A 12 4.92 -3.88 12.50
N CYS A 13 5.54 -2.90 13.18
CA CYS A 13 5.21 -2.45 14.54
C CYS A 13 3.70 -2.41 14.87
N TYR A 14 2.89 -1.81 14.00
CA TYR A 14 1.46 -1.59 14.26
C TYR A 14 0.58 -2.81 14.03
N PHE A 15 0.98 -3.67 13.10
CA PHE A 15 0.33 -4.97 12.95
C PHE A 15 0.65 -5.86 14.15
N LEU A 16 1.90 -5.83 14.62
CA LEU A 16 2.30 -6.55 15.83
C LEU A 16 1.51 -6.05 17.05
N GLU A 17 1.29 -4.74 17.20
CA GLU A 17 0.43 -4.19 18.25
C GLU A 17 -0.97 -4.83 18.21
N GLN A 18 -1.58 -4.90 17.03
CA GLN A 18 -2.92 -5.47 16.85
C GLN A 18 -2.96 -6.97 17.20
N VAL A 19 -1.95 -7.74 16.77
CA VAL A 19 -1.80 -9.15 17.14
C VAL A 19 -1.75 -9.30 18.65
N LEU A 20 -0.90 -8.53 19.34
CA LEU A 20 -0.72 -8.61 20.80
C LEU A 20 -2.01 -8.26 21.55
N TRP A 21 -2.77 -7.26 21.10
CA TRP A 21 -4.10 -6.99 21.64
C TRP A 21 -5.08 -8.14 21.43
N SER A 22 -5.09 -8.75 20.23
CA SER A 22 -5.95 -9.91 19.95
C SER A 22 -5.60 -11.14 20.77
N ILE A 23 -4.31 -11.39 21.01
CA ILE A 23 -3.83 -12.44 21.92
C ILE A 23 -4.30 -12.18 23.34
N ARG A 24 -4.14 -10.95 23.86
CA ARG A 24 -4.56 -10.61 25.22
C ARG A 24 -6.05 -10.88 25.43
N ARG A 25 -6.89 -10.62 24.42
CA ARG A 25 -8.33 -10.95 24.46
C ARG A 25 -8.60 -12.44 24.35
N ALA A 26 -7.94 -13.14 23.43
CA ALA A 26 -8.09 -14.59 23.27
C ALA A 26 -7.53 -15.40 24.46
N ALA A 27 -6.65 -14.79 25.26
CA ALA A 27 -6.06 -15.34 26.46
C ALA A 27 -6.89 -15.10 27.73
N ALA A 28 -7.96 -14.30 27.67
CA ALA A 28 -8.64 -13.76 28.85
C ALA A 28 -9.19 -14.84 29.80
N GLU A 29 -9.60 -16.01 29.28
CA GLU A 29 -10.10 -17.12 30.10
C GLU A 29 -8.99 -17.88 30.86
N PHE A 30 -7.73 -17.80 30.42
CA PHE A 30 -6.60 -18.54 31.00
C PHE A 30 -5.26 -17.81 30.87
N PRO A 31 -5.16 -16.58 31.40
CA PRO A 31 -4.00 -15.71 31.18
C PRO A 31 -2.70 -16.26 31.77
N ASN A 32 -2.77 -17.00 32.89
CA ASN A 32 -1.60 -17.62 33.54
C ASN A 32 -1.07 -18.86 32.80
N ASP A 33 -1.78 -19.32 31.77
CA ASP A 33 -1.41 -20.47 30.95
C ASP A 33 -0.84 -20.10 29.58
N ILE A 34 -0.66 -18.81 29.30
CA ILE A 34 -0.11 -18.30 28.05
C ILE A 34 1.15 -17.48 28.33
N GLU A 35 2.18 -17.70 27.52
CA GLU A 35 3.30 -16.78 27.37
C GLU A 35 3.46 -16.37 25.92
N VAL A 36 3.95 -15.15 25.71
CA VAL A 36 4.18 -14.59 24.37
C VAL A 36 5.65 -14.21 24.25
N ILE A 37 6.29 -14.69 23.21
CA ILE A 37 7.70 -14.47 22.90
C ILE A 37 7.75 -13.80 21.52
N VAL A 38 8.26 -12.57 21.47
CA VAL A 38 8.44 -11.81 20.24
C VAL A 38 9.93 -11.75 19.91
N ILE A 39 10.30 -12.33 18.78
CA ILE A 39 11.65 -12.22 18.22
C ILE A 39 11.64 -11.11 17.17
N ASP A 40 12.17 -9.93 17.53
CA ASP A 40 12.37 -8.83 16.59
C ASP A 40 13.62 -9.09 15.75
N ASN A 41 13.41 -9.35 14.45
CA ASN A 41 14.44 -9.82 13.54
C ASN A 41 15.20 -8.66 12.87
N ALA A 42 15.72 -7.73 13.70
CA ALA A 42 16.38 -6.49 13.32
C ALA A 42 15.46 -5.47 12.62
N SER A 43 14.34 -5.12 13.25
CA SER A 43 13.44 -4.07 12.75
C SER A 43 14.06 -2.67 12.89
N THR A 44 13.67 -1.77 11.99
CA THR A 44 14.13 -0.37 11.91
C THR A 44 12.99 0.64 12.07
N ASP A 45 11.79 0.16 12.39
CA ASP A 45 10.57 0.94 12.56
C ASP A 45 10.30 1.34 14.02
N GLY A 46 11.19 0.95 14.95
CA GLY A 46 11.02 1.24 16.38
C GLY A 46 10.07 0.29 17.12
N SER A 47 9.71 -0.85 16.53
CA SER A 47 8.78 -1.85 17.09
C SER A 47 8.98 -2.13 18.57
N VAL A 48 10.20 -2.53 18.97
CA VAL A 48 10.51 -2.94 20.35
C VAL A 48 10.37 -1.76 21.32
N THR A 49 10.97 -0.62 21.00
CA THR A 49 10.90 0.60 21.83
C THR A 49 9.47 1.07 22.05
N TYR A 50 8.60 0.94 21.04
CA TYR A 50 7.20 1.34 21.12
C TYR A 50 6.35 0.34 21.93
N LEU A 51 6.52 -0.96 21.70
CA LEU A 51 5.60 -1.99 22.22
C LEU A 51 5.97 -2.52 23.61
N GLN A 52 7.26 -2.60 23.94
CA GLN A 52 7.72 -3.16 25.20
C GLN A 52 7.14 -2.44 26.44
N PRO A 53 6.97 -1.10 26.46
CA PRO A 53 6.30 -0.42 27.58
C PRO A 53 4.80 -0.75 27.71
N ILE A 54 4.13 -1.08 26.60
CA ILE A 54 2.67 -1.33 26.51
C ILE A 54 2.34 -2.79 26.87
N PHE A 55 3.23 -3.73 26.51
CA PHE A 55 3.06 -5.16 26.69
C PHE A 55 4.18 -5.73 27.57
N ARG A 56 4.15 -5.40 28.86
CA ARG A 56 5.19 -5.80 29.83
C ARG A 56 5.23 -7.30 30.09
N GLU A 57 4.14 -8.00 29.83
CA GLU A 57 4.03 -9.44 29.97
C GLU A 57 4.66 -10.22 28.80
N VAL A 58 4.99 -9.53 27.70
CA VAL A 58 5.56 -10.15 26.49
C VAL A 58 7.08 -10.16 26.60
N ASN A 59 7.70 -11.31 26.29
CA ASN A 59 9.15 -11.43 26.22
C ASN A 59 9.67 -10.97 24.85
N PHE A 60 10.21 -9.76 24.77
CA PHE A 60 10.81 -9.23 23.55
C PHE A 60 12.31 -9.54 23.47
N ILE A 61 12.75 -10.09 22.33
CA ILE A 61 14.15 -10.38 22.03
C ILE A 61 14.50 -9.70 20.71
N ALA A 62 15.42 -8.73 20.77
CA ALA A 62 15.84 -7.97 19.60
C ALA A 62 17.14 -8.53 19.02
N ASN A 63 17.09 -9.01 17.78
CA ASN A 63 18.25 -9.45 17.02
C ASN A 63 18.94 -8.25 16.35
N SER A 64 20.27 -8.32 16.25
CA SER A 64 21.07 -7.29 15.56
C SER A 64 21.09 -7.45 14.03
N VAL A 65 20.74 -8.65 13.53
CA VAL A 65 20.69 -9.00 12.11
C VAL A 65 19.43 -9.78 11.80
N ASN A 66 18.89 -9.61 10.59
CA ASN A 66 17.77 -10.43 10.11
C ASN A 66 18.30 -11.81 9.69
N SER A 67 18.09 -12.82 10.54
CA SER A 67 18.58 -14.19 10.35
C SER A 67 17.63 -15.07 9.51
N GLY A 68 16.50 -14.52 9.06
CA GLY A 68 15.44 -15.28 8.40
C GLY A 68 14.38 -15.79 9.36
N PHE A 69 13.29 -16.30 8.80
CA PHE A 69 12.09 -16.70 9.53
C PHE A 69 12.30 -17.98 10.35
N SER A 70 12.98 -18.99 9.79
CA SER A 70 13.21 -20.28 10.47
C SER A 70 14.10 -20.13 11.69
N VAL A 71 15.25 -19.46 11.55
CA VAL A 71 16.21 -19.23 12.66
C VAL A 71 15.56 -18.43 13.79
N ALA A 72 14.84 -17.36 13.46
CA ALA A 72 14.15 -16.54 14.44
C ALA A 72 13.02 -17.31 15.15
N ASN A 73 12.24 -18.13 14.45
CA ASN A 73 11.23 -18.97 15.10
C ASN A 73 11.88 -20.01 16.01
N ASN A 74 12.95 -20.69 15.57
CA ASN A 74 13.67 -21.67 16.39
C ASN A 74 14.23 -21.06 17.68
N GLN A 75 14.71 -19.81 17.63
CA GLN A 75 15.12 -19.05 18.82
C GLN A 75 13.97 -18.89 19.82
N GLY A 76 12.76 -18.54 19.35
CA GLY A 76 11.57 -18.46 20.20
C GLY A 76 11.10 -19.82 20.71
N ILE A 77 11.13 -20.86 19.85
CA ILE A 77 10.79 -22.25 20.21
C ILE A 77 11.69 -22.77 21.33
N ALA A 78 12.99 -22.46 21.29
CA ALA A 78 13.94 -22.89 22.31
C ALA A 78 13.63 -22.30 23.70
N LEU A 79 12.96 -21.14 23.76
CA LEU A 79 12.56 -20.47 24.99
C LEU A 79 11.16 -20.85 25.47
N ALA A 80 10.38 -21.52 24.62
CA ALA A 80 8.98 -21.87 24.87
C ALA A 80 8.81 -22.96 25.95
N LYS A 81 7.97 -22.67 26.94
CA LYS A 81 7.69 -23.54 28.10
C LYS A 81 6.37 -24.30 27.98
N GLY A 82 5.41 -23.82 27.20
CA GLY A 82 4.09 -24.40 27.00
C GLY A 82 4.12 -25.80 26.38
N ASN A 83 3.05 -26.56 26.63
CA ASN A 83 2.82 -27.91 26.06
C ASN A 83 2.47 -27.85 24.57
N PHE A 84 1.90 -26.72 24.15
CA PHE A 84 1.65 -26.38 22.75
C PHE A 84 2.40 -25.10 22.40
N ILE A 85 2.91 -25.05 21.17
CA ILE A 85 3.64 -23.90 20.63
C ILE A 85 2.82 -23.36 19.46
N LEU A 86 2.37 -22.12 19.58
CA LEU A 86 1.72 -21.39 18.50
C LEU A 86 2.76 -20.53 17.78
N LEU A 87 3.08 -20.90 16.55
CA LEU A 87 3.84 -20.04 15.66
C LEU A 87 2.85 -19.13 14.94
N LEU A 88 3.00 -17.83 15.13
CA LEU A 88 2.03 -16.83 14.67
C LEU A 88 2.71 -15.68 13.94
N ASN A 89 2.16 -15.32 12.80
CA ASN A 89 2.63 -14.16 12.05
C ASN A 89 2.24 -12.83 12.75
N PRO A 90 3.07 -11.78 12.63
CA PRO A 90 2.86 -10.47 13.25
C PRO A 90 1.76 -9.64 12.56
N ASP A 91 1.14 -10.12 11.49
CA ASP A 91 0.06 -9.47 10.74
C ASP A 91 -1.26 -10.25 10.79
N THR A 92 -1.54 -10.85 11.95
CA THR A 92 -2.75 -11.63 12.22
C THR A 92 -3.68 -10.98 13.25
N VAL A 93 -4.93 -11.42 13.33
CA VAL A 93 -5.87 -11.02 14.39
C VAL A 93 -6.66 -12.24 14.82
N LEU A 94 -6.50 -12.64 16.08
CA LEU A 94 -7.19 -13.79 16.63
C LEU A 94 -8.64 -13.43 17.01
N ASN A 95 -9.55 -14.36 16.73
CA ASN A 95 -10.86 -14.39 17.38
C ASN A 95 -10.67 -14.76 18.87
N GLU A 96 -11.47 -14.20 19.78
CA GLU A 96 -11.39 -14.47 21.22
C GLU A 96 -11.43 -15.97 21.57
N ASN A 97 -12.19 -16.78 20.81
CA ASN A 97 -12.31 -18.22 21.05
C ASN A 97 -11.22 -19.07 20.39
N THR A 98 -10.27 -18.46 19.68
CA THR A 98 -9.27 -19.18 18.87
C THR A 98 -8.42 -20.13 19.71
N LEU A 99 -7.83 -19.63 20.80
CA LEU A 99 -6.90 -20.42 21.61
C LEU A 99 -7.61 -21.57 22.32
N LYS A 100 -8.83 -21.31 22.80
CA LYS A 100 -9.70 -22.33 23.42
C LYS A 100 -10.05 -23.46 22.45
N ALA A 101 -10.54 -23.12 21.26
CA ALA A 101 -10.89 -24.11 20.24
C ALA A 101 -9.69 -24.96 19.82
N CYS A 102 -8.49 -24.36 19.73
CA CYS A 102 -7.26 -25.09 19.46
C CYS A 102 -6.91 -26.09 20.57
N LEU A 103 -7.02 -25.69 21.84
CA LEU A 103 -6.76 -26.58 22.98
C LEU A 103 -7.76 -27.74 23.00
N GLU A 104 -9.06 -27.45 22.94
CA GLU A 104 -10.13 -28.45 22.93
C GLU A 104 -9.95 -29.46 21.78
N PHE A 105 -9.58 -28.98 20.60
CA PHE A 105 -9.31 -29.85 19.46
C PHE A 105 -8.10 -30.76 19.69
N MET A 106 -6.98 -30.21 20.18
CA MET A 106 -5.74 -30.96 20.38
C MET A 106 -5.83 -31.96 21.54
N ASP A 107 -6.64 -31.68 22.55
CA ASP A 107 -6.93 -32.59 23.65
C ASP A 107 -7.82 -33.75 23.18
N ALA A 108 -8.83 -33.46 22.35
CA ALA A 108 -9.69 -34.48 21.74
C ALA A 108 -8.97 -35.34 20.68
N HIS A 109 -7.85 -34.88 20.12
CA HIS A 109 -7.11 -35.58 19.07
C HIS A 109 -5.63 -35.79 19.46
N PRO A 110 -5.31 -36.80 20.28
CA PRO A 110 -3.94 -37.06 20.73
C PRO A 110 -2.93 -37.30 19.59
N LYS A 111 -3.38 -37.79 18.43
CA LYS A 111 -2.52 -37.99 17.22
C LYS A 111 -2.36 -36.74 16.35
N ALA A 112 -3.02 -35.62 16.69
CA ALA A 112 -2.79 -34.35 16.05
C ALA A 112 -1.43 -33.79 16.53
N GLY A 113 -0.49 -33.66 15.59
CA GLY A 113 0.81 -33.06 15.84
C GLY A 113 0.78 -31.55 15.66
N ALA A 114 0.00 -31.07 14.69
CA ALA A 114 -0.19 -29.65 14.45
C ALA A 114 -1.57 -29.31 13.89
N LEU A 115 -1.99 -28.08 14.13
CA LEU A 115 -3.27 -27.51 13.73
C LEU A 115 -3.05 -26.15 13.05
N GLY A 116 -3.54 -26.01 11.83
CA GLY A 116 -3.74 -24.74 11.15
C GLY A 116 -5.19 -24.29 11.27
N ILE A 117 -5.49 -23.07 10.83
CA ILE A 117 -6.82 -22.47 11.01
C ILE A 117 -7.33 -21.80 9.74
N ARG A 118 -8.65 -21.61 9.66
CA ARG A 118 -9.29 -20.79 8.62
C ARG A 118 -8.87 -19.33 8.77
N MET A 119 -8.40 -18.75 7.66
CA MET A 119 -8.00 -17.36 7.60
C MET A 119 -8.80 -16.60 6.55
N ILE A 120 -9.13 -15.36 6.87
CA ILE A 120 -9.62 -14.34 5.93
C ILE A 120 -8.58 -13.23 5.80
N ASP A 121 -8.57 -12.52 4.68
CA ASP A 121 -7.77 -11.30 4.54
C ASP A 121 -8.49 -10.10 5.18
N GLY A 122 -7.81 -8.95 5.21
CA GLY A 122 -8.40 -7.71 5.76
C GLY A 122 -9.60 -7.16 4.98
N THR A 123 -10.04 -7.83 3.91
CA THR A 123 -11.25 -7.50 3.14
C THR A 123 -12.40 -8.50 3.40
N GLY A 124 -12.21 -9.44 4.33
CA GLY A 124 -13.17 -10.51 4.60
C GLY A 124 -13.10 -11.68 3.61
N CYS A 125 -12.20 -11.64 2.62
CA CYS A 125 -12.07 -12.72 1.65
C CYS A 125 -11.29 -13.89 2.25
N LEU A 126 -11.82 -15.10 2.10
CA LEU A 126 -11.11 -16.33 2.45
C LEU A 126 -9.72 -16.41 1.79
N LEU A 127 -8.73 -16.82 2.59
CA LEU A 127 -7.37 -17.11 2.14
C LEU A 127 -7.21 -18.60 1.78
N PRO A 128 -6.95 -18.94 0.50
CA PRO A 128 -6.82 -20.34 0.09
C PRO A 128 -5.70 -21.08 0.80
N GLU A 129 -4.61 -20.39 1.18
CA GLU A 129 -3.49 -20.95 1.94
C GLU A 129 -3.84 -21.46 3.34
N SER A 130 -5.06 -21.22 3.83
CA SER A 130 -5.54 -21.80 5.10
C SER A 130 -5.43 -23.33 5.12
N LYS A 131 -5.43 -23.97 3.95
CA LYS A 131 -5.16 -25.39 3.77
C LYS A 131 -4.35 -25.63 2.52
N ARG A 132 -3.31 -26.47 2.61
CA ARG A 132 -2.49 -26.82 1.44
C ARG A 132 -2.19 -28.31 1.36
N GLY A 133 -2.07 -28.77 0.13
CA GLY A 133 -1.54 -30.08 -0.18
C GLY A 133 -0.04 -30.05 -0.34
N LEU A 134 0.58 -31.24 -0.29
CA LEU A 134 2.02 -31.37 -0.52
C LEU A 134 2.37 -30.91 -1.95
N PRO A 135 3.38 -30.04 -2.15
CA PRO A 135 3.75 -29.53 -3.47
C PRO A 135 4.56 -30.57 -4.28
N THR A 136 3.97 -31.73 -4.54
CA THR A 136 4.55 -32.75 -5.43
C THR A 136 4.82 -32.15 -6.82
N PRO A 137 5.65 -32.80 -7.65
CA PRO A 137 5.92 -32.29 -9.00
C PRO A 137 4.68 -31.97 -9.82
N TRP A 138 3.67 -32.83 -9.78
CA TRP A 138 2.41 -32.61 -10.48
C TRP A 138 1.61 -31.43 -9.90
N VAL A 139 1.50 -31.34 -8.57
CA VAL A 139 0.77 -30.26 -7.89
C VAL A 139 1.43 -28.91 -8.16
N SER A 140 2.75 -28.83 -8.08
CA SER A 140 3.53 -27.62 -8.37
C SER A 140 3.40 -27.21 -9.83
N PHE A 141 3.43 -28.16 -10.77
CA PHE A 141 3.20 -27.91 -12.19
C PHE A 141 1.81 -27.31 -12.46
N CYS A 142 0.74 -27.92 -11.92
CA CYS A 142 -0.62 -27.41 -12.07
C CYS A 142 -0.79 -26.00 -11.48
N LYS A 143 -0.13 -25.74 -10.36
CA LYS A 143 -0.14 -24.42 -9.71
C LYS A 143 0.55 -23.36 -10.57
N LEU A 144 1.70 -23.68 -11.14
CA LEU A 144 2.50 -22.75 -11.96
C LEU A 144 1.83 -22.41 -13.30
N LEU A 145 1.19 -23.37 -13.95
CA LEU A 145 0.44 -23.14 -15.20
C LEU A 145 -0.94 -22.50 -14.98
N GLY A 146 -1.35 -22.25 -13.73
CA GLY A 146 -2.66 -21.69 -13.42
C GLY A 146 -3.83 -22.67 -13.53
N LEU A 147 -3.58 -23.96 -13.81
CA LEU A 147 -4.62 -25.00 -13.88
C LEU A 147 -5.40 -25.13 -12.57
N SER A 148 -4.75 -24.92 -11.43
CA SER A 148 -5.41 -24.90 -10.12
C SER A 148 -6.45 -23.77 -9.99
N SER A 149 -6.23 -22.64 -10.67
CA SER A 149 -7.19 -21.52 -10.70
C SER A 149 -8.32 -21.76 -11.70
N MET A 150 -8.05 -22.45 -12.81
CA MET A 150 -9.05 -22.77 -13.84
C MET A 150 -10.01 -23.88 -13.37
N PHE A 151 -9.52 -24.83 -12.57
CA PHE A 151 -10.29 -25.97 -12.08
C PHE A 151 -10.32 -26.04 -10.55
N PRO A 152 -10.97 -25.06 -9.88
CA PRO A 152 -10.83 -24.83 -8.45
C PRO A 152 -11.32 -25.99 -7.57
N LYS A 153 -12.30 -26.79 -8.02
CA LYS A 153 -12.84 -27.92 -7.23
C LYS A 153 -12.16 -29.26 -7.52
N SER A 154 -11.24 -29.32 -8.48
CA SER A 154 -10.60 -30.58 -8.86
C SER A 154 -9.56 -31.01 -7.83
N LYS A 155 -9.69 -32.24 -7.31
CA LYS A 155 -8.66 -32.86 -6.45
C LYS A 155 -7.32 -32.99 -7.18
N TRP A 156 -7.35 -33.26 -8.49
CA TRP A 156 -6.15 -33.55 -9.27
C TRP A 156 -5.46 -32.30 -9.82
N LEU A 157 -6.22 -31.26 -10.20
CA LEU A 157 -5.70 -30.02 -10.78
C LEU A 157 -5.52 -28.88 -9.76
N ASN A 158 -6.27 -28.91 -8.65
CA ASN A 158 -6.14 -27.99 -7.53
C ASN A 158 -5.73 -28.73 -6.23
N GLY A 159 -4.73 -29.61 -6.35
CA GLY A 159 -4.15 -30.28 -5.19
C GLY A 159 -3.43 -29.33 -4.23
N TYR A 160 -2.89 -28.19 -4.72
CA TYR A 160 -2.10 -27.29 -3.88
C TYR A 160 -2.94 -26.59 -2.80
N TYR A 161 -4.15 -26.12 -3.12
CA TYR A 161 -5.07 -25.50 -2.14
C TYR A 161 -6.17 -26.45 -1.66
N LEU A 162 -6.08 -27.75 -2.03
CA LEU A 162 -7.06 -28.77 -1.69
C LEU A 162 -8.50 -28.31 -1.98
N GLY A 163 -8.74 -27.70 -3.15
CA GLY A 163 -10.02 -27.02 -3.42
C GLY A 163 -11.25 -27.94 -3.53
N HIS A 164 -11.04 -29.25 -3.46
CA HIS A 164 -12.09 -30.26 -3.33
C HIS A 164 -12.61 -30.39 -1.88
N LEU A 165 -11.88 -29.88 -0.89
CA LEU A 165 -12.29 -29.87 0.52
C LEU A 165 -13.06 -28.59 0.83
N SER A 166 -14.08 -28.69 1.69
CA SER A 166 -14.85 -27.53 2.16
C SER A 166 -13.99 -26.63 3.06
N TYR A 167 -14.26 -25.33 3.09
CA TYR A 167 -13.65 -24.41 4.06
C TYR A 167 -14.49 -24.29 5.34
N GLN A 168 -15.69 -24.85 5.33
CA GLN A 168 -16.65 -24.84 6.43
C GLN A 168 -16.59 -26.14 7.25
N GLN A 169 -15.56 -26.95 7.05
CA GLN A 169 -15.37 -28.23 7.73
C GLN A 169 -13.91 -28.40 8.13
N THR A 170 -13.69 -29.06 9.28
CA THR A 170 -12.36 -29.44 9.75
C THR A 170 -11.86 -30.65 8.95
N HIS A 171 -10.61 -30.60 8.50
CA HIS A 171 -10.03 -31.66 7.66
C HIS A 171 -8.62 -32.02 8.10
N ALA A 172 -8.24 -33.28 7.97
CA ALA A 172 -6.82 -33.64 7.94
C ALA A 172 -6.22 -33.16 6.61
N ILE A 173 -5.07 -32.50 6.66
CA ILE A 173 -4.40 -31.90 5.49
C ILE A 173 -2.90 -32.17 5.55
N GLU A 174 -2.18 -32.03 4.44
CA GLU A 174 -0.75 -32.30 4.46
C GLU A 174 0.07 -31.13 4.99
N VAL A 175 -0.27 -29.89 4.60
CA VAL A 175 0.59 -28.72 4.79
C VAL A 175 -0.17 -27.57 5.45
N LEU A 176 0.33 -27.12 6.60
CA LEU A 176 -0.16 -25.93 7.30
C LEU A 176 0.50 -24.67 6.75
N SER A 177 -0.10 -23.50 6.99
CA SER A 177 0.53 -22.21 6.68
C SER A 177 1.37 -21.72 7.86
N GLY A 178 2.58 -21.24 7.59
CA GLY A 178 3.42 -20.60 8.62
C GLY A 178 2.81 -19.35 9.26
N ALA A 179 1.68 -18.85 8.74
CA ALA A 179 0.93 -17.75 9.36
C ALA A 179 0.28 -18.12 10.70
N PHE A 180 -0.10 -19.40 10.86
CA PHE A 180 -0.69 -19.95 12.07
C PHE A 180 -0.40 -21.45 12.13
N MET A 181 0.49 -21.87 13.01
CA MET A 181 0.76 -23.29 13.30
C MET A 181 0.71 -23.53 14.80
N PHE A 182 -0.33 -24.19 15.27
CA PHE A 182 -0.48 -24.63 16.66
C PHE A 182 0.03 -26.07 16.80
N ILE A 183 1.21 -26.24 17.39
CA ILE A 183 1.97 -27.49 17.33
C ILE A 183 2.13 -28.08 18.73
N ARG A 184 1.95 -29.40 18.85
CA ARG A 184 2.26 -30.15 20.08
C ARG A 184 3.78 -30.15 20.31
N LYS A 185 4.23 -29.80 21.51
CA LYS A 185 5.66 -29.73 21.85
C LYS A 185 6.41 -31.04 21.56
N GLU A 186 5.79 -32.18 21.87
CA GLU A 186 6.35 -33.51 21.58
C GLU A 186 6.58 -33.74 20.08
N ALA A 187 5.60 -33.40 19.25
CA ALA A 187 5.70 -33.52 17.80
C ALA A 187 6.79 -32.59 17.23
N LEU A 188 6.90 -31.37 17.78
CA LEU A 188 7.95 -30.43 17.40
C LEU A 188 9.35 -30.90 17.84
N ALA A 189 9.48 -31.47 19.03
CA ALA A 189 10.73 -32.03 19.53
C ALA A 189 11.21 -33.23 18.70
N GLN A 190 10.29 -34.10 18.27
CA GLN A 190 10.61 -35.23 17.40
C GLN A 190 11.08 -34.80 16.01
N THR A 191 10.55 -33.68 15.50
CA THR A 191 10.87 -33.18 14.16
C THR A 191 12.05 -32.21 14.13
N GLY A 192 12.40 -31.58 15.25
CA GLY A 192 13.54 -30.66 15.37
C GLY A 192 13.27 -29.21 14.97
N GLY A 193 12.02 -28.73 15.06
CA GLY A 193 11.68 -27.35 14.70
C GLY A 193 11.72 -27.05 13.21
N PHE A 194 11.90 -25.79 12.81
CA PHE A 194 12.10 -25.45 11.40
C PHE A 194 13.52 -25.79 10.93
N ASP A 195 13.66 -26.15 9.66
CA ASP A 195 14.97 -26.31 9.04
C ASP A 195 15.53 -24.92 8.65
N GLU A 196 16.62 -24.54 9.30
CA GLU A 196 17.27 -23.23 9.16
C GLU A 196 17.89 -22.99 7.78
N GLN A 197 18.02 -24.03 6.94
CA GLN A 197 18.39 -23.84 5.53
C GLN A 197 17.32 -23.05 4.75
N PHE A 198 16.08 -23.08 5.21
CA PHE A 198 15.00 -22.23 4.69
C PHE A 198 15.07 -20.85 5.37
N PHE A 199 15.60 -19.85 4.65
CA PHE A 199 15.59 -18.47 5.14
C PHE A 199 14.15 -17.93 5.29
N MET A 200 13.29 -18.18 4.30
CA MET A 200 11.88 -17.78 4.26
C MET A 200 11.19 -18.50 3.09
N TYR A 201 9.92 -18.83 3.28
CA TYR A 201 9.10 -19.69 2.42
C TYR A 201 9.55 -21.15 2.43
N GLY A 202 8.59 -22.07 2.46
CA GLY A 202 8.85 -23.51 2.37
C GLY A 202 9.25 -24.17 3.69
N GLU A 203 9.66 -23.43 4.71
CA GLU A 203 9.91 -23.96 6.05
C GLU A 203 8.65 -24.58 6.67
N ASP A 204 7.48 -23.98 6.42
CA ASP A 204 6.18 -24.45 6.86
C ASP A 204 5.77 -25.75 6.14
N ILE A 205 6.09 -25.85 4.85
CA ILE A 205 5.91 -27.06 4.04
C ILE A 205 6.82 -28.18 4.56
N ASP A 206 8.10 -27.87 4.80
CA ASP A 206 9.10 -28.82 5.29
C ASP A 206 8.72 -29.39 6.66
N LEU A 207 8.40 -28.51 7.62
CA LEU A 207 7.99 -28.93 8.96
C LEU A 207 6.68 -29.74 8.93
N SER A 208 5.68 -29.27 8.17
CA SER A 208 4.42 -30.00 8.02
C SER A 208 4.64 -31.41 7.48
N TYR A 209 5.51 -31.57 6.47
CA TYR A 209 5.81 -32.87 5.89
C TYR A 209 6.60 -33.76 6.85
N ARG A 210 7.59 -33.21 7.59
CA ARG A 210 8.31 -33.96 8.62
C ARG A 210 7.40 -34.46 9.74
N LEU A 211 6.41 -33.67 10.16
CA LEU A 211 5.39 -34.12 11.14
C LEU A 211 4.65 -35.37 10.64
N LEU A 212 4.24 -35.38 9.36
CA LEU A 212 3.58 -36.56 8.76
C LEU A 212 4.52 -37.78 8.71
N LEU A 213 5.78 -37.58 8.32
CA LEU A 213 6.79 -38.66 8.28
C LEU A 213 7.07 -39.24 9.66
N SER A 214 6.93 -38.43 10.72
CA SER A 214 7.05 -38.87 12.12
C SER A 214 5.78 -39.54 12.67
N GLY A 215 4.74 -39.75 11.84
CA GLY A 215 3.51 -40.45 12.20
C GLY A 215 2.41 -39.56 12.81
N TRP A 216 2.65 -38.25 12.90
CA TRP A 216 1.64 -37.29 13.34
C TRP A 216 0.67 -36.90 12.22
N LYS A 217 -0.47 -36.33 12.60
CA LYS A 217 -1.43 -35.74 11.66
C LYS A 217 -1.46 -34.22 11.78
N ASN A 218 -1.57 -33.56 10.62
CA ASN A 218 -1.84 -32.14 10.54
C ASN A 218 -3.34 -31.93 10.25
N TYR A 219 -3.94 -30.93 10.89
CA TYR A 219 -5.35 -30.61 10.72
C TYR A 219 -5.57 -29.14 10.36
N TYR A 220 -6.64 -28.90 9.63
CA TYR A 220 -7.22 -27.59 9.34
C TYR A 220 -8.48 -27.41 10.19
N LEU A 221 -8.48 -26.42 11.08
CA LEU A 221 -9.65 -26.03 11.87
C LEU A 221 -10.46 -24.96 11.14
N HIS A 222 -11.74 -25.20 10.90
CA HIS A 222 -12.59 -24.27 10.14
C HIS A 222 -13.15 -23.11 10.99
N THR A 223 -13.24 -23.26 12.31
CA THR A 223 -13.87 -22.29 13.21
C THR A 223 -13.16 -22.24 14.58
N PRO A 224 -13.01 -21.05 15.21
CA PRO A 224 -13.29 -19.73 14.63
C PRO A 224 -12.23 -19.33 13.58
N PRO A 225 -12.56 -18.47 12.60
CA PRO A 225 -11.57 -17.93 11.69
C PRO A 225 -10.73 -16.81 12.33
N ILE A 226 -9.57 -16.52 11.74
CA ILE A 226 -8.70 -15.39 12.08
C ILE A 226 -8.51 -14.46 10.87
N ILE A 227 -8.07 -13.22 11.11
CA ILE A 227 -7.62 -12.32 10.03
C ILE A 227 -6.12 -12.52 9.81
N HIS A 228 -5.67 -12.49 8.56
CA HIS A 228 -4.26 -12.39 8.18
C HIS A 228 -4.11 -11.38 7.04
N TYR A 229 -3.47 -10.23 7.31
CA TYR A 229 -3.40 -9.10 6.36
C TYR A 229 -2.47 -9.36 5.16
N LYS A 230 -1.58 -10.36 5.25
CA LYS A 230 -0.81 -10.99 4.17
C LYS A 230 0.00 -10.05 3.26
N GLY A 231 1.30 -9.98 3.53
CA GLY A 231 2.29 -9.36 2.64
C GLY A 231 2.78 -8.00 3.11
N GLU A 232 2.57 -7.70 4.39
CA GLU A 232 2.99 -6.47 5.04
C GLU A 232 4.51 -6.39 5.20
N SER A 233 5.15 -7.52 5.58
CA SER A 233 6.61 -7.61 5.68
C SER A 233 7.32 -7.94 4.36
N THR A 234 6.60 -8.30 3.28
CA THR A 234 7.23 -8.61 1.98
C THR A 234 6.39 -8.18 0.78
N LYS A 235 6.94 -7.28 -0.04
CA LYS A 235 6.34 -6.83 -1.30
C LYS A 235 6.27 -7.98 -2.32
N LYS A 236 5.09 -8.60 -2.43
CA LYS A 236 4.79 -9.63 -3.45
C LYS A 236 5.13 -9.11 -4.86
N GLY A 237 5.77 -9.94 -5.67
CA GLY A 237 6.10 -9.63 -7.07
C GLY A 237 7.43 -8.90 -7.29
N SER A 238 8.23 -8.69 -6.24
CA SER A 238 9.65 -8.36 -6.40
C SER A 238 10.43 -9.58 -6.92
N LEU A 239 11.47 -9.36 -7.73
CA LEU A 239 12.32 -10.45 -8.22
C LEU A 239 12.97 -11.23 -7.07
N ASN A 240 13.25 -10.57 -5.95
CA ASN A 240 13.79 -11.19 -4.74
C ASN A 240 12.79 -12.16 -4.09
N TYR A 241 11.52 -11.78 -3.96
CA TYR A 241 10.46 -12.67 -3.46
C TYR A 241 10.37 -13.94 -4.30
N VAL A 242 10.28 -13.76 -5.62
CA VAL A 242 10.22 -14.84 -6.61
C VAL A 242 11.43 -15.78 -6.44
N ARG A 243 12.65 -15.22 -6.40
CA ARG A 243 13.89 -15.99 -6.23
C ARG A 243 13.93 -16.77 -4.90
N LEU A 244 13.56 -16.15 -3.79
CA LEU A 244 13.54 -16.79 -2.46
C LEU A 244 12.56 -17.97 -2.41
N PHE A 245 11.32 -17.74 -2.87
CA PHE A 245 10.30 -18.78 -2.93
C PHE A 245 10.76 -19.99 -3.74
N TYR A 246 11.37 -19.77 -4.91
CA TYR A 246 11.85 -20.88 -5.74
C TYR A 246 13.06 -21.59 -5.17
N ARG A 247 13.99 -20.86 -4.55
CA ARG A 247 15.12 -21.47 -3.83
C ARG A 247 14.62 -22.41 -2.75
N ALA A 248 13.60 -22.01 -1.99
CA ALA A 248 12.96 -22.86 -1.00
C ALA A 248 12.32 -24.11 -1.63
N MET A 249 11.59 -23.99 -2.74
CA MET A 249 10.97 -25.15 -3.38
C MET A 249 12.00 -26.15 -3.93
N MET A 250 13.11 -25.67 -4.49
CA MET A 250 14.23 -26.54 -4.90
C MET A 250 14.88 -27.23 -3.71
N LEU A 251 15.10 -26.52 -2.61
CA LEU A 251 15.64 -27.09 -1.37
C LEU A 251 14.73 -28.20 -0.82
N PHE A 252 13.43 -27.93 -0.73
CA PHE A 252 12.43 -28.91 -0.32
C PHE A 252 12.45 -30.16 -1.20
N ALA A 253 12.48 -29.97 -2.52
CA ALA A 253 12.50 -31.10 -3.46
C ALA A 253 13.79 -31.92 -3.37
N ASN A 254 14.95 -31.28 -3.20
CA ASN A 254 16.23 -31.97 -3.01
C ASN A 254 16.26 -32.76 -1.71
N LYS A 255 15.61 -32.24 -0.66
CA LYS A 255 15.56 -32.89 0.66
C LYS A 255 14.63 -34.10 0.69
N HIS A 256 13.48 -34.03 0.00
CA HIS A 256 12.39 -35.00 0.18
C HIS A 256 12.06 -35.88 -1.01
N PHE A 257 12.52 -35.57 -2.23
CA PHE A 257 12.27 -36.38 -3.42
C PHE A 257 13.54 -37.05 -3.94
N ALA A 258 13.39 -38.25 -4.52
CA ALA A 258 14.51 -39.01 -5.08
C ALA A 258 15.26 -38.20 -6.15
N ASN A 259 16.58 -38.38 -6.25
CA ASN A 259 17.49 -37.60 -7.13
C ASN A 259 16.99 -37.43 -8.58
N LYS A 260 16.36 -38.45 -9.18
CA LYS A 260 15.80 -38.35 -10.53
C LYS A 260 14.54 -37.49 -10.60
N GLN A 261 13.67 -37.57 -9.60
CA GLN A 261 12.45 -36.76 -9.48
C GLN A 261 12.81 -35.30 -9.17
N SER A 262 13.79 -35.05 -8.31
CA SER A 262 14.31 -33.71 -8.01
C SER A 262 14.86 -33.01 -9.27
N LYS A 263 15.64 -33.70 -10.13
CA LYS A 263 16.16 -33.09 -11.38
C LYS A 263 15.03 -32.65 -12.34
N ILE A 264 14.03 -33.50 -12.54
CA ILE A 264 12.87 -33.19 -13.39
C ILE A 264 12.05 -32.05 -12.78
N PHE A 265 11.82 -32.09 -11.47
CA PHE A 265 11.16 -31.03 -10.73
C PHE A 265 11.88 -29.69 -10.90
N ASN A 266 13.20 -29.67 -10.69
CA ASN A 266 14.03 -28.47 -10.82
C ASN A 266 13.96 -27.89 -12.24
N PHE A 267 13.94 -28.73 -13.28
CA PHE A 267 13.77 -28.28 -14.66
C PHE A 267 12.42 -27.56 -14.87
N PHE A 268 11.30 -28.18 -14.49
CA PHE A 268 9.97 -27.59 -14.67
C PHE A 268 9.77 -26.32 -13.83
N ILE A 269 10.26 -26.30 -12.59
CA ILE A 269 10.23 -25.12 -11.75
C ILE A 269 11.02 -24.00 -12.44
N ASN A 270 12.27 -24.23 -12.82
CA ASN A 270 13.10 -23.20 -13.49
C ASN A 270 12.47 -22.69 -14.79
N ALA A 271 11.96 -23.58 -15.65
CA ALA A 271 11.27 -23.18 -16.87
C ALA A 271 10.05 -22.30 -16.57
N ALA A 272 9.23 -22.66 -15.58
CA ALA A 272 8.08 -21.87 -15.15
C ALA A 272 8.48 -20.53 -14.51
N VAL A 273 9.58 -20.48 -13.75
CA VAL A 273 10.13 -19.24 -13.17
C VAL A 273 10.51 -18.26 -14.28
N TYR A 274 11.39 -18.70 -15.19
CA TYR A 274 11.92 -17.84 -16.25
C TYR A 274 10.82 -17.45 -17.23
N GLY A 275 9.90 -18.37 -17.54
CA GLY A 275 8.71 -18.07 -18.34
C GLY A 275 7.82 -17.01 -17.68
N SER A 276 7.45 -17.22 -16.41
CA SER A 276 6.59 -16.28 -15.67
C SER A 276 7.25 -14.92 -15.46
N ALA A 277 8.56 -14.88 -15.19
CA ALA A 277 9.33 -13.65 -15.08
C ALA A 277 9.41 -12.92 -16.43
N GLY A 278 9.65 -13.66 -17.53
CA GLY A 278 9.65 -13.12 -18.89
C GLY A 278 8.31 -12.50 -19.27
N VAL A 279 7.21 -13.24 -19.04
CA VAL A 279 5.84 -12.75 -19.27
C VAL A 279 5.54 -11.52 -18.42
N ALA A 280 5.89 -11.53 -17.13
CA ALA A 280 5.67 -10.39 -16.25
C ALA A 280 6.46 -9.15 -16.68
N ILE A 281 7.73 -9.31 -17.09
CA ILE A 281 8.56 -8.21 -17.62
C ILE A 281 7.95 -7.68 -18.91
N PHE A 282 7.56 -8.58 -19.82
CA PHE A 282 6.94 -8.21 -21.09
C PHE A 282 5.63 -7.43 -20.89
N ILE A 283 4.73 -7.92 -20.04
CA ILE A 283 3.47 -7.24 -19.72
C ILE A 283 3.73 -5.88 -19.07
N ARG A 284 4.67 -5.78 -18.12
CA ARG A 284 5.02 -4.49 -17.49
C ARG A 284 5.62 -3.50 -18.49
N LEU A 285 6.48 -3.97 -19.40
CA LEU A 285 7.06 -3.16 -20.46
C LEU A 285 5.96 -2.66 -21.41
N LEU A 286 5.06 -3.55 -21.83
CA LEU A 286 3.93 -3.24 -22.70
C LEU A 286 3.00 -2.22 -22.03
N GLN A 287 2.59 -2.44 -20.77
CA GLN A 287 1.75 -1.50 -20.02
C GLN A 287 2.40 -0.13 -19.82
N ARG A 288 3.75 -0.07 -19.72
CA ARG A 288 4.49 1.19 -19.58
C ARG A 288 4.64 1.94 -20.90
N LEU A 289 4.83 1.24 -22.01
CA LEU A 289 5.08 1.84 -23.33
C LEU A 289 3.82 2.08 -24.15
N ALA A 290 2.78 1.25 -23.99
CA ALA A 290 1.55 1.32 -24.77
C ALA A 290 0.86 2.69 -24.73
N PRO A 291 0.72 3.38 -23.56
CA PRO A 291 0.13 4.72 -23.53
C PRO A 291 0.89 5.74 -24.40
N PHE A 292 2.22 5.69 -24.39
CA PHE A 292 3.05 6.59 -25.21
C PHE A 292 2.92 6.25 -26.69
N ALA A 293 3.01 4.97 -27.05
CA ALA A 293 2.87 4.53 -28.43
C ALA A 293 1.50 4.93 -29.01
N LEU A 294 0.43 4.74 -28.24
CA LEU A 294 -0.92 5.12 -28.63
C LEU A 294 -1.05 6.64 -28.82
N ASP A 295 -0.54 7.45 -27.89
CA ASP A 295 -0.57 8.91 -28.03
C ASP A 295 0.26 9.39 -29.25
N ILE A 296 1.44 8.81 -29.49
CA ILE A 296 2.26 9.11 -30.69
C ILE A 296 1.44 8.83 -31.95
N SER A 297 0.85 7.64 -32.06
CA SER A 297 0.06 7.24 -33.23
C SER A 297 -1.14 8.15 -33.46
N LEU A 298 -1.90 8.46 -32.41
CA LEU A 298 -3.10 9.29 -32.50
C LEU A 298 -2.79 10.74 -32.85
N ILE A 299 -1.76 11.34 -32.24
CA ILE A 299 -1.39 12.73 -32.51
C ILE A 299 -0.76 12.85 -33.90
N TYR A 300 0.18 11.96 -34.25
CA TYR A 300 0.83 11.98 -35.56
C TYR A 300 -0.18 11.75 -36.70
N GLY A 301 -1.09 10.78 -36.53
CA GLY A 301 -2.18 10.53 -37.48
C GLY A 301 -3.11 11.74 -37.61
N GLY A 302 -3.49 12.38 -36.50
CA GLY A 302 -4.28 13.62 -36.54
C GLY A 302 -3.60 14.77 -37.25
N LEU A 303 -2.30 14.98 -37.02
CA LEU A 303 -1.51 15.98 -37.73
C LEU A 303 -1.47 15.72 -39.24
N TYR A 304 -1.41 14.45 -39.66
CA TYR A 304 -1.50 14.08 -41.08
C TYR A 304 -2.83 14.52 -41.69
N PHE A 305 -3.95 14.25 -41.02
CA PHE A 305 -5.29 14.68 -41.48
C PHE A 305 -5.46 16.20 -41.46
N ILE A 306 -5.05 16.87 -40.37
CA ILE A 306 -5.11 18.33 -40.25
C ILE A 306 -4.29 18.99 -41.35
N LYS A 307 -3.09 18.48 -41.64
CA LYS A 307 -2.27 18.96 -42.77
C LYS A 307 -3.04 18.82 -44.08
N GLY A 308 -3.61 17.66 -44.36
CA GLY A 308 -4.39 17.41 -45.58
C GLY A 308 -5.57 18.37 -45.73
N TYR A 309 -6.38 18.52 -44.68
CA TYR A 309 -7.50 19.46 -44.65
C TYR A 309 -7.04 20.92 -44.83
N TRP A 310 -6.01 21.34 -44.10
CA TRP A 310 -5.54 22.73 -44.14
C TRP A 310 -4.98 23.10 -45.52
N GLN A 311 -4.24 22.18 -46.14
CA GLN A 311 -3.72 22.34 -47.49
C GLN A 311 -4.85 22.41 -48.53
N ASN A 312 -5.79 21.48 -48.47
CA ASN A 312 -6.79 21.27 -49.51
C ASN A 312 -8.07 22.09 -49.31
N THR A 313 -8.24 22.78 -48.19
CA THR A 313 -9.45 23.60 -47.91
C THR A 313 -9.09 25.06 -47.67
N VAL A 314 -8.12 25.32 -46.79
CA VAL A 314 -7.83 26.69 -46.33
C VAL A 314 -6.78 27.38 -47.21
N LYS A 315 -5.79 26.64 -47.70
CA LYS A 315 -4.68 27.17 -48.50
C LYS A 315 -4.80 26.90 -50.01
N ILE A 316 -5.99 26.52 -50.48
CA ILE A 316 -6.26 26.27 -51.92
C ILE A 316 -5.87 27.48 -52.78
N ALA A 317 -6.31 28.67 -52.38
CA ALA A 317 -6.10 29.91 -53.15
C ALA A 317 -4.61 30.27 -53.29
N GLU A 318 -3.77 29.82 -52.37
CA GLU A 318 -2.33 30.09 -52.36
C GLU A 318 -1.51 28.97 -53.04
N LYS A 319 -2.14 27.88 -53.50
CA LYS A 319 -1.50 26.67 -54.09
C LYS A 319 -0.32 26.13 -53.27
N ILE A 320 -0.31 26.35 -51.96
CA ILE A 320 0.80 25.92 -51.10
C ILE A 320 0.69 24.42 -50.84
N THR A 321 1.65 23.64 -51.33
CA THR A 321 1.83 22.24 -50.95
C THR A 321 2.83 22.13 -49.81
N TYR A 322 2.46 21.46 -48.71
CA TYR A 322 3.40 21.18 -47.64
C TYR A 322 4.41 20.14 -48.08
N LEU A 323 5.70 20.50 -48.01
CA LEU A 323 6.82 19.60 -48.25
C LEU A 323 6.73 18.33 -47.37
N PRO A 324 7.22 17.17 -47.85
CA PRO A 324 7.28 15.94 -47.05
C PRO A 324 8.02 16.13 -45.71
N GLN A 325 9.00 17.03 -45.68
CA GLN A 325 9.77 17.42 -44.50
C GLN A 325 8.89 17.85 -43.32
N HIS A 326 7.70 18.42 -43.56
CA HIS A 326 6.77 18.77 -42.48
C HIS A 326 6.35 17.53 -41.67
N MET A 327 6.01 16.43 -42.34
CA MET A 327 5.59 15.20 -41.66
C MET A 327 6.77 14.37 -41.16
N LEU A 328 7.96 14.55 -41.71
CA LEU A 328 9.16 13.80 -41.31
C LEU A 328 9.95 14.48 -40.19
N ILE A 329 9.85 15.81 -40.05
CA ILE A 329 10.64 16.59 -39.09
C ILE A 329 9.73 17.35 -38.12
N ASN A 330 8.84 18.22 -38.62
CA ASN A 330 8.05 19.08 -37.75
C ASN A 330 7.03 18.29 -36.91
N ALA A 331 6.24 17.41 -37.53
CA ALA A 331 5.23 16.65 -36.83
C ALA A 331 5.83 15.75 -35.73
N PRO A 332 6.91 14.96 -35.97
CA PRO A 332 7.57 14.21 -34.91
C PRO A 332 8.13 15.12 -33.80
N MET A 333 8.72 16.25 -34.16
CA MET A 333 9.23 17.22 -33.17
C MET A 333 8.11 17.77 -32.29
N TYR A 334 6.96 18.15 -32.86
CA TYR A 334 5.80 18.62 -32.10
C TYR A 334 5.26 17.55 -31.16
N VAL A 335 5.10 16.32 -31.66
CA VAL A 335 4.67 15.16 -30.86
C VAL A 335 5.64 14.94 -29.69
N ILE A 336 6.95 14.89 -29.95
CA ILE A 336 7.97 14.70 -28.91
C ILE A 336 7.90 15.79 -27.84
N ILE A 337 7.83 17.07 -28.23
CA ILE A 337 7.79 18.18 -27.27
C ILE A 337 6.50 18.15 -26.44
N TRP A 338 5.35 17.89 -27.06
CA TRP A 338 4.08 17.74 -26.34
C TRP A 338 4.13 16.57 -25.35
N LEU A 339 4.58 15.39 -25.78
CA LEU A 339 4.61 14.22 -24.91
C LEU A 339 5.60 14.37 -23.76
N LEU A 340 6.78 14.97 -24.00
CA LEU A 340 7.73 15.32 -22.93
C LEU A 340 7.09 16.29 -21.93
N SER A 341 6.39 17.32 -22.41
CA SER A 341 5.73 18.30 -21.55
C SER A 341 4.58 17.67 -20.74
N VAL A 342 3.81 16.76 -21.33
CA VAL A 342 2.79 15.96 -20.62
C VAL A 342 3.43 15.04 -19.58
N PHE A 343 4.55 14.41 -19.89
CA PHE A 343 5.30 13.56 -18.96
C PHE A 343 5.77 14.32 -17.72
N PHE A 344 6.38 15.50 -17.87
CA PHE A 344 6.78 16.33 -16.71
C PHE A 344 5.59 16.96 -15.98
N SER A 345 4.49 17.23 -16.68
CA SER A 345 3.25 17.69 -16.06
C SER A 345 2.54 16.57 -15.24
N GLY A 346 2.92 15.31 -15.43
CA GLY A 346 2.33 14.16 -14.75
C GLY A 346 1.07 13.61 -15.42
N GLY A 347 0.87 13.87 -16.71
CA GLY A 347 -0.26 13.32 -17.49
C GLY A 347 -0.15 11.82 -17.77
N TYR A 348 0.99 11.20 -17.47
CA TYR A 348 1.20 9.74 -17.49
C TYR A 348 1.30 9.12 -16.09
N ASP A 349 1.16 9.93 -15.02
CA ASP A 349 1.19 9.40 -13.65
C ASP A 349 -0.15 8.75 -13.29
N THR A 350 -0.11 7.70 -12.48
CA THR A 350 -1.30 7.04 -11.92
C THR A 350 -1.60 7.59 -10.52
N PRO A 351 -2.85 7.93 -10.18
CA PRO A 351 -4.03 7.95 -11.05
C PRO A 351 -3.97 9.11 -12.07
N TRP A 352 -4.49 8.84 -13.27
CA TRP A 352 -4.51 9.81 -14.35
C TRP A 352 -5.40 11.02 -14.01
N ARG A 353 -4.98 12.22 -14.43
CA ARG A 353 -5.75 13.46 -14.26
C ARG A 353 -5.76 14.25 -15.56
N ALA A 354 -6.96 14.53 -16.07
CA ALA A 354 -7.16 15.26 -17.33
C ALA A 354 -6.42 16.61 -17.35
N TRP A 355 -6.55 17.41 -16.29
CA TRP A 355 -5.89 18.72 -16.20
C TRP A 355 -4.36 18.64 -16.32
N ARG A 356 -3.71 17.59 -15.81
CA ARG A 356 -2.26 17.42 -15.96
C ARG A 356 -1.85 17.20 -17.41
N THR A 357 -2.69 16.51 -18.18
CA THR A 357 -2.50 16.30 -19.62
C THR A 357 -2.66 17.61 -20.37
N VAL A 358 -3.78 18.33 -20.14
CA VAL A 358 -4.06 19.62 -20.78
C VAL A 358 -2.98 20.65 -20.47
N ARG A 359 -2.58 20.79 -19.20
CA ARG A 359 -1.48 21.67 -18.79
C ARG A 359 -0.16 21.32 -19.50
N GLY A 360 0.13 20.03 -19.64
CA GLY A 360 1.33 19.58 -20.36
C GLY A 360 1.31 19.96 -21.83
N LEU A 361 0.17 19.80 -22.50
CA LEU A 361 -0.01 20.21 -23.89
C LEU A 361 0.09 21.74 -24.07
N LEU A 362 -0.46 22.52 -23.14
CA LEU A 362 -0.33 23.98 -23.12
C LEU A 362 1.14 24.42 -23.00
N VAL A 363 1.86 23.89 -22.00
CA VAL A 363 3.30 24.17 -21.81
C VAL A 363 4.11 23.75 -23.03
N GLY A 364 3.83 22.56 -23.58
CA GLY A 364 4.50 22.07 -24.78
C GLY A 364 4.23 22.96 -26.00
N THR A 365 3.04 23.52 -26.13
CA THR A 365 2.69 24.45 -27.22
C THR A 365 3.46 25.76 -27.12
N VAL A 366 3.63 26.29 -25.90
CA VAL A 366 4.49 27.46 -25.65
C VAL A 366 5.94 27.14 -26.00
N ALA A 367 6.44 25.97 -25.61
CA ALA A 367 7.79 25.52 -25.94
C ALA A 367 8.01 25.34 -27.45
N ILE A 368 7.07 24.70 -28.14
CA ILE A 368 7.09 24.58 -29.61
C ILE A 368 7.11 25.96 -30.24
N SER A 369 6.26 26.89 -29.78
CA SER A 369 6.20 28.25 -30.32
C SER A 369 7.51 29.02 -30.12
N ALA A 370 8.18 28.83 -28.98
CA ALA A 370 9.49 29.40 -28.71
C ALA A 370 10.58 28.83 -29.65
N ILE A 371 10.63 27.50 -29.81
CA ILE A 371 11.60 26.81 -30.70
C ILE A 371 11.32 27.16 -32.17
N TYR A 372 10.04 27.23 -32.55
CA TYR A 372 9.58 27.51 -33.90
C TYR A 372 10.19 28.77 -34.49
N GLY A 373 10.40 29.82 -33.67
CA GLY A 373 11.02 31.07 -34.10
C GLY A 373 12.49 30.93 -34.52
N PHE A 374 13.20 29.91 -34.04
CA PHE A 374 14.61 29.66 -34.35
C PHE A 374 14.80 28.68 -35.51
N LEU A 375 13.73 28.14 -36.10
CA LEU A 375 13.84 27.19 -37.20
C LEU A 375 14.12 27.89 -38.55
N PRO A 376 14.91 27.25 -39.45
CA PRO A 376 15.04 27.68 -40.84
C PRO A 376 13.69 27.85 -41.53
N GLU A 377 13.60 28.74 -42.52
CA GLU A 377 12.35 29.03 -43.25
C GLU A 377 11.70 27.79 -43.87
N THR A 378 12.52 26.86 -44.36
CA THR A 378 12.06 25.59 -44.94
C THR A 378 11.34 24.69 -43.94
N LEU A 379 11.60 24.86 -42.64
CA LEU A 379 10.98 24.12 -41.54
C LEU A 379 9.91 24.94 -40.82
N ARG A 380 9.69 26.21 -41.19
CA ARG A 380 8.65 27.07 -40.60
C ARG A 380 7.31 26.90 -41.31
N SER A 381 6.53 25.92 -40.86
CA SER A 381 5.15 25.67 -41.31
C SER A 381 4.10 26.54 -40.61
N SER A 382 2.91 26.71 -41.20
CA SER A 382 1.80 27.46 -40.59
C SER A 382 1.63 27.23 -39.09
N ARG A 383 1.63 28.31 -38.29
CA ARG A 383 1.37 28.27 -36.84
C ARG A 383 0.02 27.65 -36.49
N ALA A 384 -0.93 27.67 -37.43
CA ALA A 384 -2.21 26.98 -37.28
C ALA A 384 -2.03 25.47 -37.06
N MET A 385 -0.97 24.84 -37.60
CA MET A 385 -0.69 23.42 -37.37
C MET A 385 -0.34 23.12 -35.91
N ILE A 386 0.31 24.08 -35.24
CA ILE A 386 0.64 23.96 -33.82
C ILE A 386 -0.65 24.06 -33.00
N VAL A 387 -1.50 25.05 -33.27
CA VAL A 387 -2.74 25.28 -32.49
C VAL A 387 -3.78 24.18 -32.73
N LEU A 388 -4.06 23.85 -34.00
CA LEU A 388 -5.01 22.79 -34.36
C LEU A 388 -4.50 21.43 -33.92
N GLY A 389 -3.19 21.17 -34.05
CA GLY A 389 -2.56 19.96 -33.56
C GLY A 389 -2.67 19.81 -32.03
N MET A 390 -2.52 20.91 -31.28
CA MET A 390 -2.76 20.93 -29.84
C MET A 390 -4.23 20.61 -29.51
N GLY A 391 -5.17 21.23 -30.22
CA GLY A 391 -6.60 20.97 -30.04
C GLY A 391 -6.95 19.49 -30.27
N TRP A 392 -6.43 18.90 -31.36
CA TRP A 392 -6.57 17.47 -31.63
C TRP A 392 -5.91 16.61 -30.55
N ALA A 393 -4.68 16.94 -30.14
CA ALA A 393 -3.98 16.19 -29.11
C ALA A 393 -4.76 16.16 -27.79
N VAL A 394 -5.40 17.27 -27.39
CA VAL A 394 -6.30 17.30 -26.23
C VAL A 394 -7.44 16.30 -26.42
N VAL A 395 -8.18 16.38 -27.53
CA VAL A 395 -9.34 15.51 -27.78
C VAL A 395 -8.94 14.04 -27.82
N ALA A 396 -7.90 13.70 -28.58
CA ALA A 396 -7.43 12.33 -28.74
C ALA A 396 -6.95 11.74 -27.41
N MET A 397 -6.06 12.45 -26.69
CA MET A 397 -5.47 11.95 -25.45
C MET A 397 -6.48 11.81 -24.31
N LEU A 398 -7.46 12.73 -24.21
CA LEU A 398 -8.53 12.62 -23.23
C LEU A 398 -9.52 11.51 -23.62
N GLY A 399 -9.89 11.44 -24.90
CA GLY A 399 -10.90 10.52 -25.43
C GLY A 399 -10.57 9.06 -25.21
N TRP A 400 -9.38 8.59 -25.61
CA TRP A 400 -9.03 7.17 -25.42
C TRP A 400 -8.87 6.82 -23.94
N ARG A 401 -8.39 7.75 -23.10
CA ARG A 401 -8.26 7.53 -21.66
C ARG A 401 -9.63 7.44 -20.98
N TRP A 402 -10.59 8.25 -21.43
CA TRP A 402 -11.99 8.14 -20.99
C TRP A 402 -12.61 6.82 -21.40
N LEU A 403 -12.39 6.37 -22.64
CA LEU A 403 -12.88 5.07 -23.12
C LEU A 403 -12.33 3.90 -22.27
N ILE A 404 -11.02 3.92 -21.99
CA ILE A 404 -10.38 2.90 -21.14
C ILE A 404 -10.84 3.01 -19.67
N GLY A 405 -11.04 4.23 -19.16
CA GLY A 405 -11.61 4.45 -17.83
C GLY A 405 -13.05 3.93 -17.72
N TYR A 406 -13.87 4.16 -18.74
CA TYR A 406 -15.24 3.66 -18.83
C TYR A 406 -15.29 2.13 -18.90
N ALA A 407 -14.32 1.49 -19.57
CA ALA A 407 -14.15 0.04 -19.59
C ALA A 407 -13.66 -0.54 -18.24
N GLY A 408 -13.56 0.26 -17.18
CA GLY A 408 -13.24 -0.21 -15.82
C GLY A 408 -11.74 -0.37 -15.54
N ALA A 409 -10.85 0.15 -16.41
CA ALA A 409 -9.42 0.06 -16.18
C ALA A 409 -8.98 0.94 -15.00
N LYS A 410 -8.45 0.29 -13.96
CA LYS A 410 -7.94 0.96 -12.76
C LYS A 410 -6.83 1.97 -13.13
N GLY A 411 -6.96 3.20 -12.65
CA GLY A 411 -5.99 4.28 -12.86
C GLY A 411 -6.31 5.24 -14.01
N PHE A 412 -7.28 4.92 -14.89
CA PHE A 412 -7.77 5.79 -15.97
C PHE A 412 -9.18 6.33 -15.75
N ALA A 413 -9.97 5.69 -14.88
CA ALA A 413 -11.22 6.26 -14.41
C ALA A 413 -10.94 7.67 -13.88
N GLN A 414 -11.63 8.69 -14.40
CA GLN A 414 -11.73 9.97 -13.72
C GLN A 414 -12.47 9.71 -12.42
N ASN A 415 -11.72 9.38 -11.37
CA ASN A 415 -12.22 9.61 -10.04
C ASN A 415 -12.36 11.14 -9.92
N THR A 416 -13.54 11.66 -10.23
CA THR A 416 -14.18 12.52 -9.22
C THR A 416 -14.03 11.72 -7.96
N GLN A 417 -13.11 12.14 -7.10
CA GLN A 417 -12.75 11.42 -5.90
C GLN A 417 -14.01 11.47 -5.02
N ALA A 418 -14.95 10.57 -5.29
CA ALA A 418 -16.13 10.37 -4.48
C ALA A 418 -15.53 10.02 -3.13
N LYS A 419 -15.75 10.90 -2.16
CA LYS A 419 -15.17 10.74 -0.85
C LYS A 419 -15.58 9.35 -0.33
N ASN A 420 -14.67 8.67 0.34
CA ASN A 420 -15.04 7.42 0.97
C ASN A 420 -16.15 7.69 1.98
N ARG A 421 -17.29 7.02 1.84
CA ARG A 421 -18.43 7.15 2.75
C ARG A 421 -18.16 6.23 3.93
N LEU A 422 -17.74 6.83 5.03
CA LEU A 422 -17.21 6.17 6.20
C LEU A 422 -18.22 6.19 7.35
N VAL A 423 -18.29 5.06 8.06
CA VAL A 423 -18.91 4.95 9.37
C VAL A 423 -17.91 4.41 10.38
N VAL A 424 -17.98 4.90 11.61
CA VAL A 424 -17.18 4.39 12.73
C VAL A 424 -18.08 3.56 13.65
N VAL A 425 -17.65 2.35 14.00
CA VAL A 425 -18.34 1.48 14.94
C VAL A 425 -17.61 1.53 16.27
N GLY A 426 -18.27 2.06 17.29
CA GLY A 426 -17.74 2.26 18.63
C GLY A 426 -18.54 3.29 19.42
N SER A 427 -18.18 3.48 20.68
CA SER A 427 -18.68 4.55 21.53
C SER A 427 -18.37 5.92 20.93
N LEU A 428 -19.13 6.95 21.35
CA LEU A 428 -18.91 8.32 20.88
C LEU A 428 -17.47 8.80 21.11
N ALA A 429 -16.88 8.46 22.27
CA ALA A 429 -15.50 8.82 22.60
C ALA A 429 -14.47 8.19 21.65
N GLU A 430 -14.64 6.91 21.33
CA GLU A 430 -13.76 6.20 20.41
C GLU A 430 -13.98 6.63 18.95
N ALA A 431 -15.22 6.96 18.57
CA ALA A 431 -15.51 7.54 17.27
C ALA A 431 -14.80 8.90 17.10
N GLN A 432 -14.89 9.79 18.10
CA GLN A 432 -14.16 11.06 18.09
C GLN A 432 -12.64 10.85 18.01
N ARG A 433 -12.11 9.83 18.70
CA ARG A 433 -10.68 9.47 18.61
C ARG A 433 -10.28 9.03 17.20
N ALA A 434 -11.07 8.17 16.57
CA ALA A 434 -10.84 7.77 15.17
C ALA A 434 -10.83 8.98 14.23
N LEU A 435 -11.77 9.91 14.41
CA LEU A 435 -11.85 11.14 13.63
C LEU A 435 -10.64 12.05 13.80
N ASN A 436 -10.20 12.26 15.04
CA ASN A 436 -9.01 13.06 15.33
C ASN A 436 -7.78 12.48 14.63
N LEU A 437 -7.61 11.15 14.65
CA LEU A 437 -6.52 10.48 13.95
C LEU A 437 -6.62 10.63 12.42
N LEU A 438 -7.82 10.51 11.85
CA LEU A 438 -8.02 10.76 10.42
C LEU A 438 -7.72 12.22 10.04
N HIS A 439 -8.07 13.17 10.91
CA HIS A 439 -7.78 14.58 10.70
C HIS A 439 -6.28 14.87 10.80
N GLU A 440 -5.60 14.37 11.84
CA GLU A 440 -4.15 14.46 12.03
C GLU A 440 -3.36 13.80 10.90
N ALA A 441 -3.83 12.65 10.41
CA ALA A 441 -3.27 11.98 9.23
C ALA A 441 -3.56 12.72 7.92
N GLY A 442 -4.40 13.76 7.94
CA GLY A 442 -4.79 14.54 6.77
C GLY A 442 -5.78 13.85 5.82
N ALA A 443 -6.43 12.78 6.27
CA ALA A 443 -7.41 12.01 5.52
C ALA A 443 -8.81 12.67 5.49
N GLY A 444 -9.07 13.66 6.36
CA GLY A 444 -10.37 14.32 6.49
C GLY A 444 -10.90 15.03 5.22
N THR A 445 -10.07 15.22 4.19
CA THR A 445 -10.51 15.81 2.91
C THR A 445 -10.97 14.77 1.88
N ASP A 446 -10.59 13.50 2.05
CA ASP A 446 -10.84 12.39 1.12
C ASP A 446 -12.00 11.47 1.58
N VAL A 447 -12.54 11.71 2.77
CA VAL A 447 -13.55 10.88 3.43
C VAL A 447 -14.77 11.73 3.80
N GLU A 448 -15.96 11.21 3.54
CA GLU A 448 -17.25 11.72 3.99
C GLU A 448 -17.68 10.87 5.19
N ILE A 449 -17.57 11.45 6.38
CA ILE A 449 -17.88 10.75 7.62
C ILE A 449 -19.37 10.93 7.88
N LEU A 450 -20.13 9.84 7.79
CA LEU A 450 -21.57 9.89 7.88
C LEU A 450 -22.08 9.86 9.33
N GLY A 451 -21.32 9.26 10.25
CA GLY A 451 -21.69 9.13 11.65
C GLY A 451 -21.03 7.92 12.31
N TYR A 452 -21.54 7.56 13.48
CA TYR A 452 -21.07 6.39 14.24
C TYR A 452 -22.20 5.42 14.56
N LEU A 453 -21.83 4.17 14.86
CA LEU A 453 -22.73 3.10 15.29
C LEU A 453 -22.30 2.56 16.65
N LEU A 454 -23.28 2.33 17.52
CA LEU A 454 -23.05 1.73 18.82
C LEU A 454 -22.86 0.19 18.68
N PRO A 455 -21.95 -0.42 19.45
CA PRO A 455 -21.73 -1.87 19.44
C PRO A 455 -22.97 -2.69 19.82
N GLU A 456 -23.81 -2.15 20.71
CA GLU A 456 -25.06 -2.76 21.21
C GLU A 456 -26.22 -1.76 21.07
N GLU A 457 -27.47 -2.24 21.08
CA GLU A 457 -28.65 -1.37 21.16
C GLU A 457 -28.75 -0.80 22.57
N GLU A 458 -28.77 0.54 22.71
CA GLU A 458 -29.26 1.14 23.95
C GLU A 458 -30.77 0.87 24.05
N ASP A 459 -31.24 0.50 25.24
CA ASP A 459 -32.65 0.36 25.57
C ASP A 459 -33.47 1.55 25.04
N SER A 460 -34.64 1.23 24.48
CA SER A 460 -35.65 2.05 23.77
C SER A 460 -36.05 3.45 24.30
N ILE A 461 -35.39 3.98 25.33
CA ILE A 461 -35.66 5.28 25.94
C ILE A 461 -34.89 6.42 25.23
N THR A 462 -33.73 6.18 24.61
CA THR A 462 -32.98 7.20 23.85
C THR A 462 -33.40 7.32 22.38
N THR A 463 -33.99 6.29 21.79
CA THR A 463 -34.39 6.29 20.36
C THR A 463 -35.52 7.29 20.07
N ASN A 464 -36.45 7.47 21.02
CA ASN A 464 -37.54 8.46 20.89
C ASN A 464 -37.01 9.91 20.95
N ASN A 465 -35.98 10.18 21.75
CA ASN A 465 -35.34 11.49 21.79
C ASN A 465 -34.53 11.80 20.52
N ILE A 466 -33.93 10.77 19.89
CA ILE A 466 -33.17 10.93 18.63
C ILE A 466 -34.11 11.12 17.42
N GLN A 467 -35.28 10.48 17.39
CA GLN A 467 -36.28 10.73 16.35
C GLN A 467 -36.95 12.11 16.48
N GLN A 468 -37.18 12.62 17.70
CA GLN A 468 -37.70 13.98 17.90
C GLN A 468 -36.70 15.07 17.48
N LEU A 469 -35.40 14.90 17.77
CA LEU A 469 -34.37 15.88 17.41
C LEU A 469 -34.10 15.98 15.90
N ASN A 470 -34.34 14.92 15.13
CA ASN A 470 -34.18 14.94 13.67
C ASN A 470 -35.42 15.45 12.91
N PHE A 471 -36.61 15.45 13.54
CA PHE A 471 -37.83 15.97 12.91
C PHE A 471 -37.97 17.49 13.03
N GLU A 472 -37.46 18.11 14.09
CA GLU A 472 -37.48 19.58 14.23
C GLU A 472 -36.47 20.32 13.33
N ALA A 473 -35.51 19.61 12.72
CA ALA A 473 -34.53 20.19 11.82
C ALA A 473 -34.99 20.28 10.34
N THR A 474 -36.22 19.87 10.01
CA THR A 474 -36.74 19.89 8.62
C THR A 474 -38.09 20.61 8.44
N ALA A 475 -38.55 21.36 9.44
CA ALA A 475 -39.75 22.18 9.31
C ALA A 475 -39.48 23.62 9.78
N ASN A 476 -39.08 24.48 8.84
CA ASN A 476 -39.53 25.87 8.66
C ASN A 476 -38.52 26.61 7.77
N ASP A 477 -38.85 26.66 6.48
CA ASP A 477 -38.10 27.35 5.43
C ASP A 477 -38.65 28.78 5.16
N ASP A 478 -39.43 29.35 6.08
CA ASP A 478 -40.06 30.67 5.91
C ASP A 478 -39.92 31.52 7.19
N ASP A 479 -38.73 32.06 7.47
CA ASP A 479 -38.58 33.38 8.10
C ASP A 479 -37.09 33.79 8.21
N LEU A 480 -36.51 34.14 7.07
CA LEU A 480 -35.22 34.83 7.00
C LEU A 480 -35.44 36.31 6.72
N ASN A 481 -35.95 37.07 7.71
CA ASN A 481 -35.66 38.49 7.89
C ASN A 481 -36.44 39.07 9.08
N GLN A 482 -35.87 39.04 10.28
CA GLN A 482 -35.83 40.17 11.23
C GLN A 482 -35.20 39.73 12.56
N ASN A 483 -34.55 40.68 13.22
CA ASN A 483 -34.01 40.63 14.59
C ASN A 483 -32.55 40.18 14.79
N LYS A 484 -31.65 41.05 14.34
CA LYS A 484 -30.52 41.48 15.17
C LYS A 484 -31.06 42.28 16.37
N LYS A 485 -31.02 41.73 17.60
CA LYS A 485 -30.60 42.40 18.86
C LYS A 485 -31.03 41.61 20.11
N SER A 486 -30.16 41.69 21.11
CA SER A 486 -30.23 41.14 22.47
C SER A 486 -29.84 39.66 22.59
N GLY A 487 -28.74 39.42 23.29
CA GLY A 487 -28.17 38.10 23.49
C GLY A 487 -28.79 37.41 24.71
N TYR A 488 -28.97 36.10 24.56
CA TYR A 488 -28.80 35.14 25.63
C TYR A 488 -28.17 33.89 25.02
N ASN A 489 -26.99 33.51 25.52
CA ASN A 489 -26.15 32.44 25.02
C ASN A 489 -26.76 31.07 25.36
N ALA A 490 -27.20 30.33 24.33
CA ALA A 490 -27.38 28.87 24.36
C ALA A 490 -26.67 28.18 23.18
N LYS A 491 -25.59 28.79 22.66
CA LYS A 491 -24.81 28.28 21.50
C LYS A 491 -23.34 27.99 21.80
N ALA A 492 -22.98 27.85 23.07
CA ALA A 492 -21.60 27.56 23.48
C ALA A 492 -21.54 26.31 24.37
N ALA A 493 -21.85 25.14 23.81
CA ALA A 493 -21.53 23.84 24.43
C ALA A 493 -21.28 22.67 23.44
N ASN A 494 -21.43 22.85 22.13
CA ASN A 494 -21.10 21.80 21.15
C ASN A 494 -19.77 22.09 20.45
N SER A 495 -18.67 21.64 21.04
CA SER A 495 -17.34 21.71 20.46
C SER A 495 -17.13 20.64 19.37
N HIS A 496 -16.90 21.13 18.16
CA HIS A 496 -16.04 20.63 17.09
C HIS A 496 -16.33 19.40 16.19
N PHE A 497 -17.26 18.46 16.44
CA PHE A 497 -17.50 17.41 15.41
C PHE A 497 -18.94 16.95 15.12
N GLY A 498 -19.95 17.25 15.94
CA GLY A 498 -21.37 17.04 15.56
C GLY A 498 -21.70 15.68 14.90
N LEU A 499 -21.07 14.58 15.34
CA LEU A 499 -21.22 13.28 14.69
C LEU A 499 -22.57 12.64 15.03
N PRO A 500 -23.46 12.36 14.07
CA PRO A 500 -24.74 11.73 14.37
C PRO A 500 -24.57 10.24 14.69
N CYS A 501 -25.35 9.75 15.65
CA CYS A 501 -25.53 8.31 15.87
C CYS A 501 -26.47 7.78 14.79
N LEU A 502 -26.00 6.82 13.98
CA LEU A 502 -26.75 6.26 12.86
C LEU A 502 -27.55 5.00 13.25
N GLY A 503 -27.32 4.44 14.44
CA GLY A 503 -27.94 3.21 14.91
C GLY A 503 -26.96 2.25 15.61
N SER A 504 -27.27 0.96 15.58
CA SER A 504 -26.49 -0.11 16.22
C SER A 504 -25.74 -0.98 15.20
N LEU A 505 -24.79 -1.78 15.70
CA LEU A 505 -23.99 -2.71 14.90
C LEU A 505 -24.83 -3.72 14.11
N GLN A 506 -25.99 -4.15 14.65
CA GLN A 506 -26.90 -5.08 13.98
C GLN A 506 -27.49 -4.49 12.68
N GLN A 507 -27.62 -3.17 12.61
CA GLN A 507 -28.17 -2.46 11.46
C GLN A 507 -27.12 -2.20 10.36
N LEU A 508 -25.85 -2.52 10.60
CA LEU A 508 -24.74 -2.20 9.71
C LEU A 508 -24.96 -2.72 8.28
N HIS A 509 -25.44 -3.96 8.11
CA HIS A 509 -25.71 -4.52 6.78
C HIS A 509 -26.73 -3.66 5.99
N ARG A 510 -27.79 -3.19 6.65
CA ARG A 510 -28.79 -2.30 6.02
C ARG A 510 -28.17 -0.94 5.70
N LEU A 511 -27.39 -0.38 6.61
CA LEU A 511 -26.75 0.93 6.47
C LEU A 511 -25.71 0.95 5.35
N VAL A 512 -24.95 -0.13 5.15
CA VAL A 512 -24.00 -0.28 4.04
C VAL A 512 -24.69 -0.08 2.71
N SER A 513 -25.86 -0.69 2.51
CA SER A 513 -26.63 -0.52 1.27
C SER A 513 -27.31 0.85 1.16
N LEU A 514 -27.96 1.31 2.23
CA LEU A 514 -28.72 2.57 2.26
C LEU A 514 -27.83 3.79 2.03
N TYR A 515 -26.71 3.85 2.73
CA TYR A 515 -25.75 4.94 2.65
C TYR A 515 -24.61 4.68 1.67
N ARG A 516 -24.63 3.57 0.91
CA ARG A 516 -23.59 3.18 -0.05
C ARG A 516 -22.18 3.30 0.56
N LEU A 517 -22.02 2.72 1.75
CA LEU A 517 -20.75 2.75 2.48
C LEU A 517 -19.66 2.04 1.69
N ASN A 518 -18.44 2.55 1.76
CA ASN A 518 -17.26 1.92 1.16
C ASN A 518 -16.09 1.78 2.15
N GLU A 519 -16.21 2.32 3.36
CA GLU A 519 -15.22 2.22 4.42
C GLU A 519 -15.89 2.09 5.79
N ILE A 520 -15.33 1.23 6.65
CA ILE A 520 -15.78 1.04 8.04
C ILE A 520 -14.56 1.02 8.96
N ILE A 521 -14.62 1.78 10.05
CA ILE A 521 -13.63 1.72 11.14
C ILE A 521 -14.26 1.04 12.34
N PHE A 522 -13.69 -0.07 12.81
CA PHE A 522 -14.06 -0.71 14.07
C PHE A 522 -13.15 -0.24 15.20
N CYS A 523 -13.72 0.22 16.30
CA CYS A 523 -12.97 0.53 17.51
C CYS A 523 -12.81 -0.74 18.35
N ALA A 524 -11.62 -1.36 18.32
CA ALA A 524 -11.38 -2.66 18.98
C ALA A 524 -11.43 -2.61 20.52
N LYS A 525 -11.52 -1.41 21.10
CA LYS A 525 -11.85 -1.22 22.51
C LYS A 525 -13.29 -1.61 22.83
N ASP A 526 -14.20 -1.29 21.92
CA ASP A 526 -15.65 -1.38 22.12
C ASP A 526 -16.26 -2.58 21.39
N VAL A 527 -15.63 -3.04 20.31
CA VAL A 527 -16.11 -4.16 19.48
C VAL A 527 -15.17 -5.36 19.64
N THR A 528 -15.72 -6.57 19.71
CA THR A 528 -14.91 -7.81 19.77
C THR A 528 -14.30 -8.17 18.41
N TYR A 529 -13.14 -8.84 18.40
CA TYR A 529 -12.55 -9.33 17.16
C TYR A 529 -13.41 -10.42 16.51
N SER A 530 -14.13 -11.22 17.30
CA SER A 530 -15.19 -12.13 16.84
C SER A 530 -16.28 -11.41 16.05
N GLN A 531 -16.84 -10.32 16.59
CA GLN A 531 -17.85 -9.50 15.91
C GLN A 531 -17.30 -8.88 14.62
N ILE A 532 -16.08 -8.34 14.67
CA ILE A 532 -15.41 -7.76 13.48
C ILE A 532 -15.27 -8.81 12.38
N ILE A 533 -14.75 -10.00 12.71
CA ILE A 533 -14.54 -11.10 11.76
C ILE A 533 -15.87 -11.57 11.16
N GLU A 534 -16.90 -11.76 11.99
CA GLU A 534 -18.23 -12.17 11.54
C GLU A 534 -18.84 -11.16 10.55
N ILE A 535 -18.73 -9.86 10.87
CA ILE A 535 -19.18 -8.78 10.00
C ILE A 535 -18.43 -8.80 8.66
N MET A 536 -17.10 -8.93 8.70
CA MET A 536 -16.26 -8.96 7.50
C MET A 536 -16.61 -10.12 6.58
N GLU A 537 -16.99 -11.28 7.13
CA GLU A 537 -17.44 -12.43 6.33
C GLU A 537 -18.80 -12.21 5.68
N ASN A 538 -19.70 -11.43 6.32
CA ASN A 538 -21.10 -11.32 5.93
C ASN A 538 -21.46 -10.09 5.05
N ILE A 539 -20.73 -8.97 5.17
CA ILE A 539 -21.25 -7.65 4.73
C ILE A 539 -20.76 -7.14 3.34
N SER A 540 -19.86 -7.83 2.64
CA SER A 540 -19.42 -7.63 1.22
C SER A 540 -17.91 -7.47 1.06
N THR A 541 -17.38 -7.82 -0.12
CA THR A 541 -15.97 -7.78 -0.50
C THR A 541 -15.49 -6.44 -1.07
N ASN A 542 -16.38 -5.47 -1.26
CA ASN A 542 -16.06 -4.13 -1.80
C ASN A 542 -15.93 -3.04 -0.71
N LEU A 543 -15.88 -3.42 0.56
CA LEU A 543 -15.68 -2.51 1.70
C LEU A 543 -14.22 -2.51 2.15
N ALA A 544 -13.71 -1.34 2.50
CA ALA A 544 -12.43 -1.22 3.21
C ALA A 544 -12.69 -1.29 4.72
N TYR A 545 -12.13 -2.31 5.38
CA TYR A 545 -12.21 -2.47 6.82
C TYR A 545 -10.92 -1.98 7.49
N LYS A 546 -11.10 -1.21 8.55
CA LYS A 546 -10.03 -0.71 9.39
C LYS A 546 -10.38 -0.92 10.85
N THR A 547 -9.36 -1.08 11.67
CA THR A 547 -9.47 -1.29 13.11
C THR A 547 -8.65 -0.23 13.82
N LEU A 548 -9.26 0.46 14.78
CA LEU A 548 -8.58 1.35 15.71
C LEU A 548 -8.13 0.55 16.93
N SER A 549 -6.83 0.60 17.23
CA SER A 549 -6.24 -0.09 18.39
C SER A 549 -6.88 0.39 19.71
N PRO A 550 -7.16 -0.49 20.70
CA PRO A 550 -7.88 -0.12 21.92
C PRO A 550 -7.29 1.05 22.70
N ASN A 551 -5.96 1.15 22.76
CA ASN A 551 -5.24 2.20 23.50
C ASN A 551 -4.16 2.89 22.63
N GLY A 552 -3.93 2.42 21.40
CA GLY A 552 -2.97 3.00 20.47
C GLY A 552 -3.61 4.06 19.58
N ASN A 553 -2.85 5.09 19.18
CA ASN A 553 -3.26 6.12 18.23
C ASN A 553 -3.09 5.67 16.78
N VAL A 554 -3.48 4.43 16.49
CA VAL A 554 -3.14 3.78 15.24
C VAL A 554 -4.37 3.11 14.65
N LEU A 555 -4.57 3.40 13.36
CA LEU A 555 -5.59 2.80 12.52
C LEU A 555 -4.91 1.82 11.58
N VAL A 556 -5.27 0.54 11.70
CA VAL A 556 -4.72 -0.55 10.87
C VAL A 556 -5.83 -1.08 9.99
N GLY A 557 -5.59 -1.21 8.69
CA GLY A 557 -6.55 -1.83 7.79
C GLY A 557 -5.97 -2.20 6.44
N SER A 558 -6.73 -2.96 5.67
CA SER A 558 -6.31 -3.38 4.35
C SER A 558 -6.84 -2.43 3.29
N ASN A 559 -5.96 -1.94 2.43
CA ASN A 559 -6.39 -1.38 1.16
C ASN A 559 -5.78 -2.23 0.05
N SER A 560 -6.60 -3.11 -0.53
CA SER A 560 -6.34 -3.96 -1.69
C SER A 560 -5.28 -5.07 -1.54
N LYS A 561 -5.56 -6.25 -2.10
CA LYS A 561 -4.65 -7.43 -2.20
C LYS A 561 -3.25 -7.13 -2.78
N ASN A 562 -3.06 -5.94 -3.37
CA ASN A 562 -1.83 -5.50 -4.05
C ASN A 562 -1.20 -4.24 -3.43
N THR A 563 -1.71 -3.73 -2.31
CA THR A 563 -1.12 -2.59 -1.59
C THR A 563 -0.91 -3.01 -0.14
N SER A 564 0.31 -2.80 0.36
CA SER A 564 0.60 -2.91 1.80
C SER A 564 -0.43 -2.09 2.56
N GLY A 565 -1.00 -2.66 3.61
CA GLY A 565 -2.09 -2.10 4.40
C GLY A 565 -1.89 -0.62 4.68
N ASP A 566 -2.99 0.13 4.64
CA ASP A 566 -2.95 1.55 4.92
C ASP A 566 -2.81 1.73 6.42
N ILE A 567 -1.57 1.66 6.90
CA ILE A 567 -1.21 2.25 8.18
C ILE A 567 -1.27 3.75 7.94
N TYR A 568 -2.28 4.42 8.52
CA TYR A 568 -2.38 5.87 8.47
C TYR A 568 -1.32 6.48 9.39
N ILE A 569 -0.08 6.39 8.96
CA ILE A 569 0.95 7.36 9.28
C ILE A 569 1.05 8.25 8.04
N ALA A 570 1.30 9.55 8.24
CA ALA A 570 1.41 10.62 7.24
C ALA A 570 2.24 10.34 5.94
N ALA A 571 2.84 9.15 5.80
CA ALA A 571 3.68 8.68 4.72
C ALA A 571 3.05 8.72 3.31
N LYS A 572 1.73 8.52 3.18
CA LYS A 572 1.05 8.55 1.87
C LYS A 572 0.89 9.96 1.29
N ARG A 573 1.13 11.03 2.07
CA ARG A 573 0.87 12.41 1.65
C ARG A 573 2.10 13.15 1.11
N TYR A 574 3.31 12.60 1.26
CA TYR A 574 4.50 13.32 0.81
C TYR A 574 4.46 13.61 -0.69
N LYS A 575 4.47 14.88 -1.06
CA LYS A 575 4.62 15.33 -2.45
C LYS A 575 5.88 14.77 -3.08
N LEU A 576 6.95 14.59 -2.31
CA LEU A 576 8.18 13.92 -2.78
C LEU A 576 8.05 12.41 -3.05
N ASN A 577 6.89 11.78 -2.79
CA ASN A 577 6.57 10.45 -3.29
C ASN A 577 5.86 10.48 -4.66
N GLN A 578 5.36 11.65 -5.09
CA GLN A 578 4.64 11.76 -6.36
C GLN A 578 5.61 11.76 -7.55
N PRO A 579 5.45 10.86 -8.53
CA PRO A 579 6.44 10.66 -9.60
C PRO A 579 6.79 11.95 -10.37
N HIS A 580 5.81 12.76 -10.79
CA HIS A 580 6.10 14.04 -11.46
C HIS A 580 6.87 15.03 -10.60
N LEU A 581 6.65 15.08 -9.28
CA LEU A 581 7.38 16.00 -8.41
C LEU A 581 8.82 15.56 -8.18
N VAL A 582 9.07 14.25 -8.12
CA VAL A 582 10.44 13.69 -8.13
C VAL A 582 11.16 14.01 -9.44
N ARG A 583 10.46 13.86 -10.57
CA ARG A 583 11.00 14.25 -11.89
C ARG A 583 11.27 15.74 -11.99
N ASN A 584 10.35 16.58 -11.49
CA ASN A 584 10.50 18.03 -11.52
C ASN A 584 11.61 18.51 -10.59
N LYS A 585 11.80 17.87 -9.43
CA LYS A 585 12.97 18.08 -8.58
C LYS A 585 14.25 17.80 -9.34
N ARG A 586 14.32 16.64 -10.02
CA ARG A 586 15.50 16.27 -10.79
C ARG A 586 15.74 17.20 -11.98
N LEU A 587 14.67 17.61 -12.67
CA LEU A 587 14.75 18.57 -13.77
C LEU A 587 15.26 19.93 -13.29
N PHE A 588 14.74 20.40 -12.14
CA PHE A 588 15.22 21.62 -11.49
C PHE A 588 16.70 21.50 -11.11
N ASP A 589 17.11 20.37 -10.52
CA ASP A 589 18.50 20.10 -10.16
C ASP A 589 19.46 20.19 -11.35
N LEU A 590 19.11 19.51 -12.44
CA LEU A 590 19.89 19.49 -13.67
C LEU A 590 19.90 20.87 -14.34
N GLY A 591 18.72 21.51 -14.45
CA GLY A 591 18.58 22.82 -15.09
C GLY A 591 19.35 23.91 -14.34
N PHE A 592 19.26 23.94 -13.02
CA PHE A 592 20.01 24.88 -12.20
C PHE A 592 21.53 24.63 -12.29
N ALA A 593 21.96 23.37 -12.34
CA ALA A 593 23.38 23.04 -12.53
C ALA A 593 23.91 23.50 -13.90
N LEU A 594 23.16 23.28 -14.98
CA LEU A 594 23.54 23.74 -16.33
C LEU A 594 23.57 25.27 -16.41
N LEU A 595 22.62 25.94 -15.78
CA LEU A 595 22.57 27.40 -15.69
C LEU A 595 23.76 27.95 -14.91
N LEU A 596 24.15 27.31 -13.79
CA LEU A 596 25.36 27.66 -13.05
C LEU A 596 26.64 27.52 -13.88
N LEU A 597 26.75 26.42 -14.66
CA LEU A 597 27.93 26.15 -15.49
C LEU A 597 28.02 27.04 -16.73
N SER A 598 26.91 27.52 -17.26
CA SER A 598 26.87 28.34 -18.49
C SER A 598 26.82 29.84 -18.21
N LEU A 599 25.80 30.29 -17.47
CA LEU A 599 25.49 31.72 -17.30
C LEU A 599 26.18 32.35 -16.07
N PHE A 600 26.47 31.55 -15.04
CA PHE A 600 27.03 32.04 -13.78
C PHE A 600 28.51 31.68 -13.58
N ALA A 601 29.17 31.09 -14.58
CA ALA A 601 30.59 30.77 -14.51
C ALA A 601 31.47 32.01 -14.23
N PRO A 602 31.22 33.19 -14.84
CA PRO A 602 31.99 34.41 -14.50
C PRO A 602 31.67 34.91 -13.09
N LEU A 603 30.40 34.82 -12.66
CA LEU A 603 29.95 35.26 -11.33
C LEU A 603 30.54 34.42 -10.19
N ALA A 604 30.87 33.16 -10.45
CA ALA A 604 31.58 32.28 -9.51
C ALA A 604 33.02 32.77 -9.18
N LEU A 605 33.60 33.65 -10.02
CA LEU A 605 34.89 34.27 -9.73
C LEU A 605 34.77 35.34 -8.64
N PHE A 606 33.61 36.00 -8.51
CA PHE A 606 33.44 37.15 -7.62
C PHE A 606 32.59 36.87 -6.38
N ASN A 607 31.74 35.82 -6.38
CA ASN A 607 30.91 35.45 -5.23
C ASN A 607 31.28 34.05 -4.69
N GLY A 608 31.70 33.99 -3.42
CA GLY A 608 32.12 32.75 -2.76
C GLY A 608 31.03 31.69 -2.61
N GLN A 609 29.77 32.10 -2.41
CA GLN A 609 28.61 31.20 -2.33
C GLN A 609 28.31 30.58 -3.70
N ILE A 610 28.33 31.40 -4.77
CA ILE A 610 28.18 30.91 -6.15
C ILE A 610 29.33 29.97 -6.53
N ARG A 611 30.56 30.29 -6.11
CA ARG A 611 31.73 29.42 -6.31
C ARG A 611 31.57 28.06 -5.65
N PHE A 612 31.01 28.01 -4.44
CA PHE A 612 30.71 26.75 -3.77
C PHE A 612 29.68 25.92 -4.54
N LEU A 613 28.57 26.54 -4.97
CA LEU A 613 27.55 25.85 -5.77
C LEU A 613 28.10 25.36 -7.11
N PHE A 614 28.92 26.17 -7.77
CA PHE A 614 29.58 25.81 -9.04
C PHE A 614 30.41 24.52 -8.90
N LYS A 615 31.21 24.39 -7.83
CA LYS A 615 31.98 23.16 -7.55
C LYS A 615 31.09 21.93 -7.35
N GLN A 616 29.87 22.10 -6.86
CA GLN A 616 28.93 20.99 -6.62
C GLN A 616 28.10 20.63 -7.85
N ALA A 617 28.05 21.48 -8.89
CA ALA A 617 27.23 21.27 -10.08
C ALA A 617 27.47 19.92 -10.76
N VAL A 618 28.73 19.48 -10.87
CA VAL A 618 29.10 18.17 -11.44
C VAL A 618 28.56 17.00 -10.60
N SER A 619 28.57 17.12 -9.27
CA SER A 619 28.00 16.11 -8.36
C SER A 619 26.48 16.03 -8.48
N VAL A 620 25.81 17.15 -8.77
CA VAL A 620 24.37 17.19 -9.02
C VAL A 620 24.05 16.60 -10.40
N LEU A 621 24.79 16.97 -11.45
CA LEU A 621 24.63 16.42 -12.81
C LEU A 621 24.82 14.91 -12.84
N SER A 622 25.86 14.39 -12.19
CA SER A 622 26.12 12.94 -12.07
C SER A 622 25.13 12.18 -11.17
N GLY A 623 24.22 12.88 -10.49
CA GLY A 623 23.15 12.26 -9.68
C GLY A 623 23.61 11.76 -8.31
N LYS A 624 24.81 12.16 -7.88
CA LYS A 624 25.31 11.89 -6.53
C LYS A 624 24.66 12.78 -5.48
N LYS A 625 24.27 14.02 -5.85
CA LYS A 625 23.63 15.01 -4.97
C LYS A 625 22.38 15.64 -5.61
N THR A 626 21.59 16.31 -4.78
CA THR A 626 20.52 17.26 -5.14
C THR A 626 20.86 18.63 -4.53
N TRP A 627 20.33 19.74 -5.04
CA TRP A 627 20.67 21.05 -4.46
C TRP A 627 20.17 21.22 -3.04
N VAL A 628 18.94 20.78 -2.77
CA VAL A 628 18.31 20.92 -1.45
C VAL A 628 17.89 19.54 -0.95
N GLY A 629 18.28 19.20 0.28
CA GLY A 629 17.96 17.93 0.91
C GLY A 629 17.58 18.10 2.39
N TYR A 630 17.25 16.98 3.04
CA TYR A 630 16.85 16.97 4.45
C TYR A 630 17.94 17.50 5.38
N ALA A 631 17.53 18.09 6.50
CA ALA A 631 18.39 18.41 7.62
C ALA A 631 19.02 17.13 8.20
N ASN A 632 20.31 17.19 8.60
CA ASN A 632 21.19 16.09 9.05
C ASN A 632 20.75 15.31 10.31
N ALA A 633 19.47 15.30 10.68
CA ALA A 633 18.96 14.39 11.69
C ALA A 633 18.73 12.99 11.09
N LEU A 634 18.86 11.95 11.92
CA LEU A 634 18.41 10.58 11.65
C LEU A 634 17.13 10.63 10.80
N GLN A 635 17.23 10.26 9.52
CA GLN A 635 16.06 10.22 8.65
C GLN A 635 15.09 9.23 9.31
N PRO A 636 13.89 9.66 9.74
CA PRO A 636 12.87 8.70 10.12
C PRO A 636 12.70 7.74 8.94
N SER A 637 12.61 6.44 9.21
CA SER A 637 12.42 5.38 8.18
C SER A 637 11.20 5.62 7.27
N ILE A 638 10.36 6.59 7.65
CA ILE A 638 9.08 6.98 7.06
C ILE A 638 9.22 8.07 5.97
N LEU A 639 10.33 8.83 5.88
CA LEU A 639 10.48 9.91 4.87
C LEU A 639 10.82 9.39 3.45
N PRO A 640 10.40 10.10 2.38
CA PRO A 640 10.78 9.79 1.01
C PRO A 640 12.29 9.82 0.82
N LYS A 641 12.86 8.78 0.20
CA LYS A 641 14.30 8.72 -0.07
C LYS A 641 14.70 9.73 -1.14
N ILE A 642 15.49 10.74 -0.78
CA ILE A 642 16.12 11.69 -1.71
C ILE A 642 17.65 11.60 -1.63
N LYS A 643 18.33 12.11 -2.66
CA LYS A 643 19.80 12.22 -2.66
C LYS A 643 20.28 13.18 -1.56
N PRO A 644 21.53 13.08 -1.10
CA PRO A 644 22.10 14.06 -0.19
C PRO A 644 22.02 15.48 -0.76
N GLY A 645 21.57 16.42 0.06
CA GLY A 645 21.47 17.84 -0.29
C GLY A 645 22.82 18.53 -0.29
N VAL A 646 23.03 19.47 -1.22
CA VAL A 646 24.16 20.42 -1.18
C VAL A 646 23.90 21.49 -0.11
N LEU A 647 22.66 21.96 -0.02
CA LEU A 647 22.19 22.95 0.93
C LEU A 647 21.21 22.33 1.93
N PRO A 648 21.29 22.70 3.21
CA PRO A 648 20.29 22.35 4.21
C PRO A 648 18.99 23.18 4.05
N LEU A 649 17.91 22.72 4.67
CA LEU A 649 16.59 23.38 4.63
C LEU A 649 16.58 24.79 5.29
N CYS A 650 17.42 25.02 6.30
CA CYS A 650 17.58 26.31 7.01
C CYS A 650 19.07 26.67 7.15
N SER A 651 19.42 27.87 7.64
CA SER A 651 20.84 28.22 7.86
C SER A 651 21.53 27.24 8.82
N ASN A 652 22.84 27.06 8.71
CA ASN A 652 23.60 26.22 9.65
C ASN A 652 23.43 26.70 11.11
N GLU A 653 23.32 28.01 11.32
CA GLU A 653 23.13 28.63 12.64
C GLU A 653 21.73 28.34 13.23
N GLN A 654 20.69 28.43 12.39
CA GLN A 654 19.32 28.04 12.77
C GLN A 654 19.19 26.53 12.97
N LEU A 655 19.86 25.71 12.13
CA LEU A 655 19.89 24.26 12.30
C LEU A 655 20.57 23.85 13.60
N ASN A 656 21.67 24.51 13.98
CA ASN A 656 22.40 24.17 15.20
C ASN A 656 21.58 24.49 16.46
N ASN A 657 20.71 25.50 16.39
CA ASN A 657 19.81 25.89 17.50
C ASN A 657 18.51 25.06 17.57
N LEU A 658 18.19 24.24 16.55
CA LEU A 658 17.00 23.39 16.55
C LEU A 658 17.29 22.04 17.23
N ASN A 659 16.41 21.64 18.14
CA ASN A 659 16.40 20.29 18.70
C ASN A 659 16.06 19.23 17.63
N THR A 660 16.33 17.96 17.94
CA THR A 660 16.14 16.83 17.00
C THR A 660 14.69 16.70 16.52
N ALA A 661 13.72 17.01 17.38
CA ALA A 661 12.29 16.97 17.04
C ALA A 661 11.91 18.04 16.00
N ALA A 662 12.37 19.27 16.17
CA ALA A 662 12.09 20.35 15.23
C ALA A 662 12.79 20.12 13.87
N LYS A 663 13.98 19.53 13.85
CA LYS A 663 14.65 19.09 12.60
C LYS A 663 13.83 18.03 11.86
N ALA A 664 13.29 17.04 12.58
CA ALA A 664 12.43 16.04 11.99
C ALA A 664 11.13 16.65 11.43
N GLN A 665 10.53 17.60 12.15
CA GLN A 665 9.34 18.30 11.70
C GLN A 665 9.58 19.12 10.42
N CYS A 666 10.71 19.82 10.30
CA CYS A 666 11.09 20.54 9.08
C CYS A 666 11.25 19.59 7.88
N ASN A 667 11.87 18.42 8.08
CA ASN A 667 12.02 17.41 7.02
C ASN A 667 10.65 16.88 6.57
N THR A 668 9.74 16.63 7.51
CA THR A 668 8.36 16.21 7.24
C THR A 668 7.60 17.27 6.45
N LEU A 669 7.64 18.53 6.87
CA LEU A 669 6.97 19.64 6.17
C LEU A 669 7.51 19.84 4.76
N TYR A 670 8.84 19.80 4.58
CA TYR A 670 9.46 19.87 3.26
C TYR A 670 8.97 18.74 2.35
N ALA A 671 8.92 17.51 2.86
CA ALA A 671 8.44 16.37 2.08
C ALA A 671 6.93 16.45 1.76
N LEU A 672 6.12 17.02 2.65
CA LEU A 672 4.68 17.17 2.49
C LEU A 672 4.34 18.24 1.46
N ASP A 673 4.99 19.40 1.54
CA ASP A 673 4.61 20.56 0.75
C ASP A 673 5.47 20.84 -0.48
N TYR A 674 6.50 20.03 -0.70
CA TYR A 674 7.48 20.17 -1.78
C TYR A 674 6.96 20.79 -3.08
N THR A 675 7.63 21.86 -3.50
CA THR A 675 7.58 22.38 -4.88
C THR A 675 8.98 22.80 -5.37
N PRO A 676 9.26 22.77 -6.69
CA PRO A 676 10.53 23.30 -7.22
C PRO A 676 10.78 24.78 -6.86
N ARG A 677 9.71 25.55 -6.60
CA ARG A 677 9.79 26.94 -6.14
C ARG A 677 10.43 27.04 -4.75
N GLU A 678 10.23 26.07 -3.88
CA GLU A 678 10.85 26.04 -2.56
C GLU A 678 12.36 25.80 -2.66
N ASP A 679 12.79 24.85 -3.50
CA ASP A 679 14.22 24.65 -3.76
C ASP A 679 14.87 25.92 -4.31
N PHE A 680 14.21 26.59 -5.26
CA PHE A 680 14.65 27.90 -5.75
C PHE A 680 14.74 28.94 -4.64
N ARG A 681 13.72 29.07 -3.78
CA ARG A 681 13.73 30.02 -2.65
C ARG A 681 14.89 29.76 -1.69
N ILE A 682 15.19 28.49 -1.40
CA ILE A 682 16.29 28.11 -0.50
C ILE A 682 17.63 28.47 -1.13
N ILE A 683 17.84 28.14 -2.40
CA ILE A 683 19.07 28.47 -3.12
C ILE A 683 19.23 30.00 -3.26
N TRP A 684 18.16 30.71 -3.58
CA TRP A 684 18.15 32.16 -3.68
C TRP A 684 18.55 32.82 -2.37
N ARG A 685 17.95 32.38 -1.26
CA ARG A 685 18.33 32.84 0.09
C ARG A 685 19.77 32.50 0.45
N TYR A 686 20.35 31.45 -0.12
CA TYR A 686 21.75 31.10 0.11
C TYR A 686 22.71 32.01 -0.67
N ILE A 687 22.37 32.43 -1.90
CA ILE A 687 23.22 33.24 -2.79
C ILE A 687 23.21 34.74 -2.44
N PHE A 688 22.08 35.24 -1.92
CA PHE A 688 21.88 36.66 -1.64
C PHE A 688 21.81 36.94 -0.13
N ARG A 689 22.52 36.12 0.65
CA ARG A 689 22.61 36.25 2.10
C ARG A 689 23.82 37.05 2.53
#